data_AF-A0A7R9EQG1-F1
#
_entry.id   AF-A0A7R9EQG1-F1
#
_cell.length_a   1.000
_cell.length_b   1.000
_cell.length_c   1.000
_cell.angle_alpha   90.00
_cell.angle_beta   90.00
_cell.angle_gamma   90.00
#
_symmetry.space_group_name_H-M   'P 1'
#
loop_
_entity.id
_entity.type
_entity.pdbx_description
1 polymer ?
#
loop_
_entity_poly.entity_id
_entity_poly.type
_entity_poly.pdbx_seq_one_letter_code
_entity_poly.pdbx_strand_id
1 'polypeptide(L)'
;MLKLLPQLLLKGRKDILLRALSQVPLSQPLAKDVQEIRIPVPWGHIAGKWWGRTDVQPVLGLHGWEENANTFDTLVPLLNLESFLVIDLIGHGMSSHLPHGRLYNYMDFIAMVRFIQRYYKWNKFSILGHSLGSSIGFIYAGLYPDAVEKYVSIDCARTLIMTTLDSELDMIRHTIDSTLALESKLGKDPPFYEFEELVHRVYEGSLHSPTIESCRIILKRGTSEVNKEGKSGYFLSRDPRIRSQWLGKLSKDVYIACASTITCEVLSIRGKQGHLYGGEVEEVYLQTLELMKESALIFEHHEVEGTHHLHLNNPERFFFNAESPWTTTSNALGRHDTQFDNPFISKWWGPMDVKPILCLHGWQDNAGTWDTLAPLLTPGISLLAVDFPGHGLSSPYPRGQPYHQIEYIAFIRRIVNHYKWDKVSLMGHSMGSIISFMYSCTFSDDVNNFIGIDAFKPYSIAPAKLLGTWSSTLDKTLDTMNWHSRNTPTYSYKEMIDLWCKGTKNSVTRDSCEILLKRGAVSKLNDGRYSFTRDSLTKHTLGTGWTHELHLEFASNIKCNILMVRAKQGIMYEKIEYEKQALDIIKNTAGKFEHCEVEVNRVQSVSLFLDNLNTNKITLASVAAWSKALLLQGTRLPLTWRSRLESLSERDDQAEKRGKVDEDHKSHKECEKKRLRQRKELLNVCGALLGLSHGLLEINILSIKAEFWNVCGALLGLLHGPLKINILSIRAGLWNVCGALLGLSCGPLKTNILSIRAELWNVCGALLGLSHGLLEINILFLSIKAEFWNVCGALLGLSHGPLKINILSIRAELWNISGALLGLSHGPLKINILSIIYQSPDRLTGRVETSLLLLPLPMSMVITN
;
A
#
# COMPACT_ATOMS: atom_id res chain seq x y z
N MET A 1 49.18 -11.60 43.19
CA MET A 1 48.30 -11.88 42.03
C MET A 1 48.09 -10.70 41.06
N LEU A 2 48.62 -9.49 41.29
CA LEU A 2 48.30 -8.30 40.47
C LEU A 2 49.09 -8.08 39.16
N LYS A 3 49.98 -9.00 38.73
CA LYS A 3 50.75 -8.86 37.47
C LYS A 3 50.18 -9.64 36.27
N LEU A 4 49.07 -10.39 36.43
CA LEU A 4 48.52 -11.27 35.39
C LEU A 4 47.32 -10.71 34.62
N LEU A 5 46.60 -9.71 35.15
CA LEU A 5 45.41 -9.13 34.50
C LEU A 5 45.68 -8.57 33.07
N PRO A 6 46.76 -7.81 32.82
CA PRO A 6 47.00 -7.22 31.49
C PRO A 6 47.19 -8.27 30.39
N GLN A 7 47.85 -9.38 30.69
CA GLN A 7 48.13 -10.44 29.72
C GLN A 7 46.91 -11.30 29.37
N LEU A 8 45.91 -11.35 30.25
CA LEU A 8 44.62 -12.01 29.97
C LEU A 8 43.68 -11.09 29.17
N LEU A 9 43.62 -9.80 29.51
CA LEU A 9 42.74 -8.83 28.82
C LEU A 9 43.20 -8.44 27.41
N LEU A 10 44.50 -8.59 27.09
CA LEU A 10 45.04 -8.31 25.76
C LEU A 10 44.91 -9.47 24.76
N LYS A 11 44.72 -10.72 25.23
CA LYS A 11 44.57 -11.88 24.33
C LYS A 11 43.24 -11.94 23.58
N GLY A 12 42.16 -11.38 24.13
CA GLY A 12 40.81 -11.55 23.57
C GLY A 12 40.46 -10.65 22.37
N ARG A 13 41.27 -9.63 22.05
CA ARG A 13 40.88 -8.53 21.13
C ARG A 13 41.43 -8.62 19.70
N LYS A 14 42.42 -9.47 19.44
CA LYS A 14 43.08 -9.54 18.12
C LYS A 14 42.21 -10.15 17.02
N ASP A 15 41.12 -10.81 17.38
CA ASP A 15 40.50 -11.78 16.48
C ASP A 15 39.03 -11.48 16.15
N ILE A 16 38.49 -10.27 16.37
CA ILE A 16 37.05 -10.00 16.22
C ILE A 16 36.55 -10.30 14.79
N LEU A 17 37.09 -9.62 13.78
CA LEU A 17 36.68 -9.83 12.38
C LEU A 17 37.17 -11.19 11.81
N LEU A 18 38.22 -11.77 12.41
CA LEU A 18 38.78 -13.07 12.01
C LEU A 18 37.98 -14.25 12.58
N ARG A 19 37.52 -14.19 13.83
CA ARG A 19 36.57 -15.16 14.43
C ARG A 19 35.21 -15.07 13.76
N ALA A 20 34.78 -13.86 13.39
CA ALA A 20 33.60 -13.69 12.55
C ALA A 20 33.79 -14.45 11.21
N LEU A 21 34.85 -14.20 10.44
CA LEU A 21 34.90 -14.63 9.03
C LEU A 21 35.69 -15.93 8.71
N SER A 22 36.32 -16.60 9.68
CA SER A 22 37.06 -17.86 9.44
C SER A 22 36.32 -19.12 9.91
N GLN A 23 36.64 -20.27 9.32
CA GLN A 23 36.09 -21.59 9.71
C GLN A 23 37.14 -22.65 10.10
N VAL A 24 38.40 -22.56 9.63
CA VAL A 24 39.45 -23.60 9.85
C VAL A 24 40.85 -22.94 9.99
N PRO A 25 41.78 -23.46 10.83
CA PRO A 25 43.18 -22.99 10.87
C PRO A 25 43.93 -23.26 9.55
N LEU A 26 44.81 -22.32 9.16
CA LEU A 26 45.31 -22.19 7.80
C LEU A 26 46.57 -23.01 7.49
N SER A 27 46.65 -23.54 6.26
CA SER A 27 47.85 -24.19 5.72
C SER A 27 48.06 -23.99 4.20
N GLN A 28 47.30 -23.11 3.55
CA GLN A 28 47.31 -22.88 2.09
C GLN A 28 47.21 -21.37 1.77
N PRO A 29 47.55 -20.93 0.52
CA PRO A 29 47.76 -19.51 0.23
C PRO A 29 46.51 -18.63 0.40
N LEU A 30 46.76 -17.40 0.86
CA LEU A 30 45.78 -16.39 1.25
C LEU A 30 45.23 -15.62 0.03
N ALA A 31 44.11 -14.93 0.21
CA ALA A 31 43.46 -14.07 -0.79
C ALA A 31 44.25 -12.79 -1.16
N LYS A 32 45.45 -12.94 -1.71
CA LYS A 32 46.31 -11.85 -2.21
C LYS A 32 46.13 -11.57 -3.69
N ASP A 33 46.01 -12.62 -4.50
CA ASP A 33 45.74 -12.49 -5.94
C ASP A 33 44.30 -12.04 -6.16
N VAL A 34 44.09 -11.05 -7.04
CA VAL A 34 42.78 -10.48 -7.36
C VAL A 34 42.46 -10.64 -8.84
N GLN A 35 41.23 -11.02 -9.16
CA GLN A 35 40.72 -11.22 -10.52
C GLN A 35 39.49 -10.34 -10.76
N GLU A 36 39.48 -9.62 -11.89
CA GLU A 36 38.27 -8.95 -12.38
C GLU A 36 37.27 -9.99 -12.88
N ILE A 37 36.03 -9.95 -12.38
CA ILE A 37 34.96 -10.83 -12.81
C ILE A 37 33.83 -10.08 -13.50
N ARG A 38 33.08 -10.79 -14.35
CA ARG A 38 31.83 -10.30 -14.96
C ARG A 38 30.77 -11.40 -14.89
N ILE A 39 29.74 -11.17 -14.07
CA ILE A 39 28.58 -12.05 -13.96
C ILE A 39 27.56 -11.60 -15.02
N PRO A 40 27.17 -12.44 -15.99
CA PRO A 40 26.19 -12.07 -16.99
C PRO A 40 24.78 -11.94 -16.37
N VAL A 41 24.10 -10.84 -16.65
CA VAL A 41 22.71 -10.56 -16.24
C VAL A 41 21.89 -10.19 -17.48
N PRO A 42 20.55 -10.34 -17.49
CA PRO A 42 19.78 -10.10 -18.71
C PRO A 42 19.78 -8.63 -19.20
N TRP A 43 20.24 -7.69 -18.36
CA TRP A 43 20.46 -6.27 -18.68
C TRP A 43 21.94 -5.89 -18.95
N GLY A 44 22.86 -6.85 -19.02
CA GLY A 44 24.29 -6.63 -19.26
C GLY A 44 25.20 -7.51 -18.39
N HIS A 45 26.03 -6.91 -17.55
CA HIS A 45 26.89 -7.60 -16.59
C HIS A 45 26.90 -6.91 -15.22
N ILE A 46 27.12 -7.71 -14.18
CA ILE A 46 27.62 -7.24 -12.89
C ILE A 46 29.14 -7.38 -12.93
N ALA A 47 29.88 -6.30 -12.73
CA ALA A 47 31.33 -6.35 -12.57
C ALA A 47 31.70 -6.55 -11.10
N GLY A 48 32.91 -7.05 -10.84
CA GLY A 48 33.39 -7.26 -9.49
C GLY A 48 34.84 -7.70 -9.43
N LYS A 49 35.36 -7.85 -8.22
CA LYS A 49 36.74 -8.24 -7.92
C LYS A 49 36.72 -9.42 -6.97
N TRP A 50 37.32 -10.53 -7.38
CA TRP A 50 37.43 -11.75 -6.57
C TRP A 50 38.88 -11.90 -6.10
N TRP A 51 39.10 -11.92 -4.78
CA TRP A 51 40.39 -12.20 -4.17
C TRP A 51 40.47 -13.66 -3.74
N GLY A 52 41.60 -14.30 -4.00
CA GLY A 52 41.87 -15.68 -3.58
C GLY A 52 41.13 -16.74 -4.41
N ARG A 53 40.70 -17.80 -3.72
CA ARG A 53 40.19 -19.04 -4.32
C ARG A 53 38.80 -18.89 -4.94
N THR A 54 38.69 -19.12 -6.24
CA THR A 54 37.40 -19.11 -6.95
C THR A 54 36.62 -20.43 -6.86
N ASP A 55 37.23 -21.48 -6.31
CA ASP A 55 36.60 -22.77 -6.01
C ASP A 55 36.03 -22.85 -4.57
N VAL A 56 36.38 -21.90 -3.71
CA VAL A 56 35.83 -21.74 -2.35
C VAL A 56 34.78 -20.64 -2.34
N GLN A 57 33.66 -20.87 -1.64
CA GLN A 57 32.57 -19.89 -1.53
C GLN A 57 33.07 -18.59 -0.87
N PRO A 58 32.91 -17.41 -1.49
CA PRO A 58 33.42 -16.16 -0.96
C PRO A 58 32.53 -15.58 0.14
N VAL A 59 33.12 -14.70 0.95
CA VAL A 59 32.35 -13.63 1.60
C VAL A 59 32.00 -12.57 0.55
N LEU A 60 30.72 -12.15 0.49
CA LEU A 60 30.24 -11.15 -0.47
C LEU A 60 30.41 -9.73 0.07
N GLY A 61 31.30 -8.95 -0.54
CA GLY A 61 31.55 -7.54 -0.29
C GLY A 61 30.60 -6.60 -1.04
N LEU A 62 29.99 -5.63 -0.33
CA LEU A 62 29.06 -4.65 -0.88
C LEU A 62 29.48 -3.22 -0.49
N HIS A 63 29.68 -2.33 -1.48
CA HIS A 63 30.21 -0.96 -1.29
C HIS A 63 29.13 0.10 -1.01
N GLY A 64 29.55 1.32 -0.64
CA GLY A 64 28.65 2.45 -0.40
C GLY A 64 28.13 3.16 -1.66
N TRP A 65 27.37 4.23 -1.47
CA TRP A 65 26.75 5.00 -2.56
C TRP A 65 27.77 5.89 -3.29
N GLU A 66 27.68 5.95 -4.62
CA GLU A 66 28.63 6.63 -5.53
C GLU A 66 30.08 6.09 -5.53
N GLU A 67 30.37 5.08 -4.69
CA GLU A 67 31.60 4.30 -4.66
C GLU A 67 31.61 3.18 -5.74
N ASN A 68 32.55 2.24 -5.62
CA ASN A 68 32.69 1.04 -6.44
C ASN A 68 33.54 -0.03 -5.71
N ALA A 69 33.82 -1.16 -6.35
CA ALA A 69 34.52 -2.29 -5.73
C ALA A 69 35.92 -1.95 -5.17
N ASN A 70 36.60 -0.91 -5.66
CA ASN A 70 37.91 -0.52 -5.12
C ASN A 70 37.86 0.02 -3.69
N THR A 71 36.69 0.33 -3.12
CA THR A 71 36.57 0.76 -1.70
C THR A 71 37.10 -0.30 -0.72
N PHE A 72 37.24 -1.55 -1.17
CA PHE A 72 37.74 -2.68 -0.40
C PHE A 72 39.21 -3.05 -0.70
N ASP A 73 39.88 -2.38 -1.64
CA ASP A 73 41.25 -2.71 -2.07
C ASP A 73 42.28 -2.62 -0.95
N THR A 74 42.02 -1.80 0.07
CA THR A 74 42.88 -1.63 1.23
C THR A 74 42.52 -2.55 2.39
N LEU A 75 41.25 -2.98 2.50
CA LEU A 75 40.78 -3.86 3.57
C LEU A 75 41.05 -5.33 3.24
N VAL A 76 40.65 -5.81 2.05
CA VAL A 76 40.64 -7.24 1.73
C VAL A 76 42.02 -7.92 1.82
N PRO A 77 43.14 -7.29 1.39
CA PRO A 77 44.48 -7.87 1.59
C PRO A 77 44.90 -8.03 3.06
N LEU A 78 44.23 -7.37 4.01
CA LEU A 78 44.40 -7.54 5.46
C LEU A 78 43.45 -8.60 6.05
N LEU A 79 42.41 -8.99 5.30
CA LEU A 79 41.50 -10.05 5.70
C LEU A 79 42.11 -11.40 5.33
N ASN A 80 42.52 -12.16 6.34
CA ASN A 80 43.20 -13.44 6.21
C ASN A 80 42.21 -14.57 5.85
N LEU A 81 41.57 -14.44 4.67
CA LEU A 81 40.51 -15.27 4.13
C LEU A 81 40.99 -16.09 2.93
N GLU A 82 40.27 -17.16 2.61
CA GLU A 82 40.53 -17.98 1.42
C GLU A 82 39.88 -17.41 0.15
N SER A 83 38.73 -16.74 0.27
CA SER A 83 37.90 -16.28 -0.86
C SER A 83 37.05 -15.07 -0.47
N PHE A 84 37.08 -14.02 -1.28
CA PHE A 84 36.30 -12.79 -1.08
C PHE A 84 35.88 -12.20 -2.42
N LEU A 85 34.58 -11.90 -2.61
CA LEU A 85 34.05 -11.30 -3.84
C LEU A 85 33.40 -9.96 -3.52
N VAL A 86 33.94 -8.87 -4.05
CA VAL A 86 33.23 -7.58 -4.10
C VAL A 86 32.55 -7.43 -5.44
N ILE A 87 31.30 -6.94 -5.45
CA ILE A 87 30.63 -6.50 -6.67
C ILE A 87 30.56 -4.98 -6.78
N ASP A 88 30.65 -4.46 -8.00
CA ASP A 88 30.15 -3.12 -8.32
C ASP A 88 28.62 -3.17 -8.34
N LEU A 89 27.95 -2.37 -7.51
CA LEU A 89 26.49 -2.21 -7.51
C LEU A 89 25.98 -1.72 -8.88
N ILE A 90 24.71 -1.99 -9.19
CA ILE A 90 24.10 -1.55 -10.46
C ILE A 90 24.22 -0.02 -10.62
N GLY A 91 24.62 0.44 -11.81
CA GLY A 91 24.91 1.85 -12.07
C GLY A 91 26.25 2.39 -11.52
N HIS A 92 27.05 1.58 -10.81
CA HIS A 92 28.31 1.98 -10.18
C HIS A 92 29.53 1.26 -10.80
N GLY A 93 30.72 1.81 -10.58
CA GLY A 93 32.00 1.21 -10.96
C GLY A 93 32.10 0.82 -12.44
N MET A 94 32.21 -0.49 -12.70
CA MET A 94 32.23 -1.07 -14.04
C MET A 94 30.98 -1.92 -14.35
N SER A 95 29.98 -1.97 -13.46
CA SER A 95 28.72 -2.69 -13.67
C SER A 95 27.82 -2.00 -14.69
N SER A 96 26.96 -2.76 -15.38
CA SER A 96 25.99 -2.17 -16.30
C SER A 96 25.03 -1.21 -15.60
N HIS A 97 24.72 -0.10 -16.26
CA HIS A 97 23.71 0.86 -15.81
C HIS A 97 22.30 0.29 -16.02
N LEU A 98 21.31 0.84 -15.29
CA LEU A 98 19.90 0.62 -15.66
C LEU A 98 19.63 1.17 -17.08
N PRO A 99 18.73 0.56 -17.87
CA PRO A 99 18.31 1.13 -19.15
C PRO A 99 17.71 2.54 -19.04
N HIS A 100 17.63 3.26 -20.17
CA HIS A 100 16.82 4.49 -20.25
C HIS A 100 15.34 4.19 -19.93
N GLY A 101 14.64 5.18 -19.35
CA GLY A 101 13.26 5.06 -18.88
C GLY A 101 13.14 4.57 -17.43
N ARG A 102 14.12 3.81 -16.93
CA ARG A 102 14.15 3.24 -15.57
C ARG A 102 14.61 4.25 -14.52
N LEU A 103 14.09 4.09 -13.31
CA LEU A 103 14.55 4.76 -12.09
C LEU A 103 15.23 3.73 -11.17
N TYR A 104 16.20 4.15 -10.37
CA TYR A 104 16.85 3.27 -9.39
C TYR A 104 15.91 3.03 -8.20
N ASN A 105 15.53 1.78 -7.95
CA ASN A 105 14.75 1.38 -6.78
C ASN A 105 15.63 0.59 -5.80
N TYR A 106 15.42 0.75 -4.50
CA TYR A 106 16.19 0.03 -3.49
C TYR A 106 16.12 -1.51 -3.64
N MET A 107 14.95 -2.02 -4.03
CA MET A 107 14.74 -3.45 -4.24
C MET A 107 15.48 -4.01 -5.47
N ASP A 108 15.99 -3.17 -6.38
CA ASP A 108 16.89 -3.63 -7.46
C ASP A 108 18.22 -4.15 -6.87
N PHE A 109 18.75 -3.51 -5.82
CA PHE A 109 19.96 -3.98 -5.14
C PHE A 109 19.74 -5.30 -4.37
N ILE A 110 18.58 -5.45 -3.72
CA ILE A 110 18.19 -6.70 -3.06
C ILE A 110 18.02 -7.83 -4.09
N ALA A 111 17.43 -7.53 -5.24
CA ALA A 111 17.29 -8.47 -6.35
C ALA A 111 18.65 -8.88 -6.95
N MET A 112 19.61 -7.95 -7.02
CA MET A 112 20.98 -8.18 -7.46
C MET A 112 21.71 -9.19 -6.56
N VAL A 113 21.62 -9.06 -5.23
CA VAL A 113 22.20 -10.04 -4.28
C VAL A 113 21.52 -11.41 -4.41
N ARG A 114 20.18 -11.46 -4.54
CA ARG A 114 19.45 -12.74 -4.74
C ARG A 114 19.82 -13.40 -6.07
N PHE A 115 20.05 -12.62 -7.13
CA PHE A 115 20.54 -13.14 -8.40
C PHE A 115 21.93 -13.76 -8.24
N ILE A 116 22.87 -13.09 -7.56
CA ILE A 116 24.24 -13.59 -7.34
C ILE A 116 24.23 -14.91 -6.55
N GLN A 117 23.47 -14.99 -5.46
CA GLN A 117 23.30 -16.23 -4.70
C GLN A 117 22.82 -17.37 -5.61
N ARG A 118 21.80 -17.11 -6.44
CA ARG A 118 21.21 -18.12 -7.34
C ARG A 118 22.12 -18.48 -8.53
N TYR A 119 22.94 -17.54 -9.01
CA TYR A 119 23.89 -17.74 -10.10
C TYR A 119 25.00 -18.73 -9.68
N TYR A 120 25.64 -18.49 -8.54
CA TYR A 120 26.67 -19.37 -7.98
C TYR A 120 26.12 -20.57 -7.18
N LYS A 121 24.80 -20.62 -6.97
CA LYS A 121 24.09 -21.69 -6.22
C LYS A 121 24.53 -21.80 -4.76
N TRP A 122 24.85 -20.67 -4.12
CA TRP A 122 25.20 -20.63 -2.71
C TRP A 122 23.96 -20.95 -1.86
N ASN A 123 23.99 -22.03 -1.08
CA ASN A 123 22.88 -22.37 -0.19
C ASN A 123 22.77 -21.37 0.96
N LYS A 124 23.91 -21.04 1.57
CA LYS A 124 24.05 -20.12 2.70
C LYS A 124 25.43 -19.47 2.63
N PHE A 125 25.54 -18.15 2.79
CA PHE A 125 26.79 -17.39 2.54
C PHE A 125 26.94 -16.18 3.50
N SER A 126 28.15 -15.61 3.57
CA SER A 126 28.45 -14.46 4.43
C SER A 126 28.47 -13.16 3.63
N ILE A 127 27.98 -12.07 4.23
CA ILE A 127 27.94 -10.72 3.65
C ILE A 127 28.78 -9.77 4.50
N LEU A 128 29.64 -8.98 3.85
CA LEU A 128 30.31 -7.83 4.44
C LEU A 128 29.91 -6.58 3.65
N GLY A 129 29.23 -5.64 4.30
CA GLY A 129 28.76 -4.42 3.66
C GLY A 129 29.30 -3.16 4.32
N HIS A 130 29.60 -2.15 3.52
CA HIS A 130 29.86 -0.78 3.97
C HIS A 130 28.73 0.14 3.52
N SER A 131 28.34 1.13 4.34
CA SER A 131 27.42 2.21 3.90
C SER A 131 26.12 1.66 3.27
N LEU A 132 25.78 2.04 2.03
CA LEU A 132 24.68 1.46 1.25
C LEU A 132 24.72 -0.08 1.20
N GLY A 133 25.89 -0.67 0.94
CA GLY A 133 26.11 -2.11 0.93
C GLY A 133 25.83 -2.81 2.26
N SER A 134 26.10 -2.13 3.39
CA SER A 134 25.72 -2.63 4.72
C SER A 134 24.20 -2.67 4.88
N SER A 135 23.50 -1.61 4.46
CA SER A 135 22.03 -1.58 4.46
C SER A 135 21.42 -2.66 3.56
N ILE A 136 22.01 -2.91 2.39
CA ILE A 136 21.61 -4.00 1.48
C ILE A 136 21.76 -5.36 2.19
N GLY A 137 22.89 -5.57 2.90
CA GLY A 137 23.15 -6.79 3.68
C GLY A 137 22.15 -7.03 4.81
N PHE A 138 21.84 -5.99 5.61
CA PHE A 138 20.83 -6.05 6.67
C PHE A 138 19.44 -6.45 6.14
N ILE A 139 18.98 -5.79 5.08
CA ILE A 139 17.65 -6.05 4.49
C ILE A 139 17.62 -7.43 3.82
N TYR A 140 18.73 -7.87 3.22
CA TYR A 140 18.85 -9.22 2.69
C TYR A 140 18.77 -10.31 3.78
N ALA A 141 19.45 -10.11 4.90
CA ALA A 141 19.44 -11.04 6.03
C ALA A 141 18.05 -11.13 6.70
N GLY A 142 17.30 -10.02 6.80
CA GLY A 142 15.90 -10.05 7.27
C GLY A 142 14.91 -10.70 6.29
N LEU A 143 15.18 -10.64 4.97
CA LEU A 143 14.33 -11.26 3.95
C LEU A 143 14.62 -12.74 3.69
N TYR A 144 15.87 -13.18 3.91
CA TYR A 144 16.35 -14.54 3.68
C TYR A 144 17.30 -15.02 4.81
N PRO A 145 16.84 -15.10 6.07
CA PRO A 145 17.71 -15.43 7.21
C PRO A 145 18.41 -16.78 7.08
N ASP A 146 17.75 -17.79 6.52
CA ASP A 146 18.35 -19.11 6.28
C ASP A 146 19.55 -19.06 5.30
N ALA A 147 19.57 -18.08 4.40
CA ALA A 147 20.59 -17.92 3.36
C ALA A 147 21.81 -17.12 3.81
N VAL A 148 21.78 -16.47 4.99
CA VAL A 148 22.92 -15.70 5.51
C VAL A 148 23.57 -16.47 6.66
N GLU A 149 24.86 -16.77 6.54
CA GLU A 149 25.67 -17.31 7.63
C GLU A 149 26.05 -16.21 8.60
N LYS A 150 26.63 -15.13 8.07
CA LYS A 150 27.19 -14.03 8.84
C LYS A 150 26.98 -12.70 8.12
N TYR A 151 26.65 -11.66 8.88
CA TYR A 151 26.47 -10.30 8.40
C TYR A 151 27.43 -9.35 9.14
N VAL A 152 28.39 -8.79 8.40
CA VAL A 152 29.34 -7.80 8.89
C VAL A 152 28.98 -6.44 8.34
N SER A 153 28.73 -5.49 9.24
CA SER A 153 28.36 -4.11 8.96
C SER A 153 29.53 -3.18 9.24
N ILE A 154 29.96 -2.41 8.23
CA ILE A 154 30.92 -1.32 8.36
C ILE A 154 30.18 0.02 8.22
N ASP A 155 30.11 0.74 9.34
CA ASP A 155 29.56 2.08 9.55
C ASP A 155 28.17 2.36 8.96
N CYS A 156 27.34 1.32 8.82
CA CYS A 156 25.94 1.47 8.40
C CYS A 156 25.03 0.27 8.75
N ALA A 157 24.97 -0.11 10.03
CA ALA A 157 23.82 -0.85 10.57
C ALA A 157 22.55 0.06 10.69
N ARG A 158 22.44 1.02 9.77
CA ARG A 158 21.46 2.12 9.70
C ARG A 158 21.18 2.40 8.22
N THR A 159 19.96 2.18 7.77
CA THR A 159 19.52 2.64 6.44
C THR A 159 19.07 4.11 6.50
N LEU A 160 18.91 4.75 5.33
CA LEU A 160 18.03 5.92 5.20
C LEU A 160 16.57 5.49 5.41
N ILE A 161 16.22 5.18 6.66
CA ILE A 161 14.86 4.98 7.14
C ILE A 161 14.04 6.26 6.96
N MET A 162 12.77 6.15 6.58
CA MET A 162 11.85 7.29 6.69
C MET A 162 11.48 7.48 8.16
N THR A 163 11.79 8.66 8.72
CA THR A 163 11.42 9.06 10.08
C THR A 163 10.21 10.00 10.09
N THR A 164 10.27 11.14 9.39
CA THR A 164 9.13 12.06 9.28
C THR A 164 8.31 11.82 8.01
N LEU A 165 7.01 11.54 8.19
CA LEU A 165 6.07 11.21 7.13
C LEU A 165 5.88 12.35 6.13
N ASP A 166 5.78 13.61 6.61
CA ASP A 166 5.67 14.81 5.75
C ASP A 166 6.83 14.90 4.72
N SER A 167 8.02 14.42 5.08
CA SER A 167 9.20 14.48 4.22
C SER A 167 9.19 13.45 3.08
N GLU A 168 8.36 12.40 3.18
CA GLU A 168 8.38 11.29 2.23
C GLU A 168 7.81 11.69 0.87
N LEU A 169 6.64 12.33 0.83
CA LEU A 169 6.00 12.74 -0.43
C LEU A 169 6.87 13.75 -1.18
N ASP A 170 7.48 14.68 -0.47
CA ASP A 170 8.44 15.65 -1.01
C ASP A 170 9.73 14.98 -1.52
N MET A 171 10.25 13.98 -0.79
CA MET A 171 11.43 13.20 -1.19
C MET A 171 11.15 12.32 -2.42
N ILE A 172 9.97 11.70 -2.53
CA ILE A 172 9.53 10.95 -3.73
C ILE A 172 9.39 11.91 -4.92
N ARG A 173 8.71 13.05 -4.73
CA ARG A 173 8.54 14.11 -5.76
C ARG A 173 9.89 14.60 -6.27
N HIS A 174 10.79 14.97 -5.36
CA HIS A 174 12.13 15.45 -5.66
C HIS A 174 13.00 14.39 -6.36
N THR A 175 12.93 13.12 -5.91
CA THR A 175 13.66 12.00 -6.53
C THR A 175 13.19 11.79 -7.97
N ILE A 176 11.87 11.76 -8.21
CA ILE A 176 11.29 11.57 -9.55
C ILE A 176 11.72 12.72 -10.47
N ASP A 177 11.45 13.98 -10.10
CA ASP A 177 11.76 15.13 -10.97
C ASP A 177 13.28 15.31 -11.17
N SER A 178 14.11 15.02 -10.17
CA SER A 178 15.57 15.03 -10.31
C SER A 178 16.08 13.89 -11.21
N THR A 179 15.50 12.68 -11.13
CA THR A 179 15.85 11.56 -12.02
C THR A 179 15.51 11.93 -13.47
N LEU A 180 14.33 12.51 -13.71
CA LEU A 180 13.91 12.95 -15.05
C LEU A 180 14.80 14.09 -15.58
N ALA A 181 15.17 15.05 -14.73
CA ALA A 181 16.08 16.14 -15.10
C ALA A 181 17.50 15.65 -15.42
N LEU A 182 18.00 14.61 -14.72
CA LEU A 182 19.27 13.95 -15.02
C LEU A 182 19.20 13.11 -16.30
N GLU A 183 18.11 12.36 -16.49
CA GLU A 183 17.88 11.56 -17.69
C GLU A 183 17.82 12.41 -18.97
N SER A 184 17.25 13.62 -18.91
CA SER A 184 17.24 14.60 -20.01
C SER A 184 18.63 15.10 -20.47
N LYS A 185 19.68 14.70 -19.74
CA LYS A 185 21.09 15.03 -20.01
C LYS A 185 21.92 13.81 -20.44
N LEU A 186 21.38 12.59 -20.38
CA LEU A 186 22.05 11.41 -20.93
C LEU A 186 22.14 11.52 -22.46
N GLY A 187 23.16 10.89 -23.04
CA GLY A 187 23.47 10.99 -24.47
C GLY A 187 24.10 12.33 -24.90
N LYS A 188 24.29 13.28 -23.98
CA LYS A 188 25.13 14.48 -24.18
C LYS A 188 26.54 14.20 -23.67
N ASP A 189 27.53 14.88 -24.23
CA ASP A 189 28.91 14.79 -23.74
C ASP A 189 28.98 15.11 -22.24
N PRO A 190 29.50 14.21 -21.38
CA PRO A 190 29.70 14.51 -19.97
C PRO A 190 30.83 15.54 -19.82
N PRO A 191 30.78 16.41 -18.79
CA PRO A 191 31.93 17.24 -18.45
C PRO A 191 33.08 16.33 -17.99
N PHE A 192 34.25 16.54 -18.58
CA PHE A 192 35.49 15.87 -18.21
C PHE A 192 36.47 16.87 -17.62
N TYR A 193 37.38 16.37 -16.78
CA TYR A 193 38.32 17.15 -16.00
C TYR A 193 39.67 16.45 -15.92
N GLU A 194 40.70 17.12 -15.40
CA GLU A 194 41.93 16.43 -15.01
C GLU A 194 41.68 15.46 -13.85
N PHE A 195 42.47 14.39 -13.73
CA PHE A 195 42.26 13.38 -12.68
C PHE A 195 42.33 13.97 -11.28
N GLU A 196 43.29 14.86 -11.03
CA GLU A 196 43.42 15.59 -9.75
C GLU A 196 42.22 16.48 -9.46
N GLU A 197 41.63 17.10 -10.49
CA GLU A 197 40.43 17.92 -10.32
C GLU A 197 39.21 17.04 -9.95
N LEU A 198 39.08 15.85 -10.53
CA LEU A 198 38.08 14.86 -10.08
C LEU A 198 38.33 14.40 -8.64
N VAL A 199 39.59 14.14 -8.26
CA VAL A 199 39.95 13.74 -6.89
C VAL A 199 39.52 14.81 -5.87
N HIS A 200 39.83 16.08 -6.12
CA HIS A 200 39.37 17.18 -5.28
C HIS A 200 37.84 17.36 -5.32
N ARG A 201 37.19 17.30 -6.48
CA ARG A 201 35.72 17.40 -6.61
C ARG A 201 34.99 16.30 -5.84
N VAL A 202 35.51 15.08 -5.80
CA VAL A 202 34.95 13.97 -5.01
C VAL A 202 35.25 14.17 -3.52
N TYR A 203 36.45 14.60 -3.14
CA TYR A 203 36.81 14.89 -1.75
C TYR A 203 35.91 15.96 -1.11
N GLU A 204 35.71 17.10 -1.79
CA GLU A 204 34.77 18.14 -1.35
C GLU A 204 33.31 17.63 -1.36
N GLY A 205 32.89 16.97 -2.46
CA GLY A 205 31.53 16.48 -2.63
C GLY A 205 31.11 15.35 -1.67
N SER A 206 32.07 14.71 -1.02
CA SER A 206 31.86 13.67 0.01
C SER A 206 32.09 14.19 1.43
N LEU A 207 32.09 15.51 1.62
CA LEU A 207 32.26 16.19 2.92
C LEU A 207 33.56 15.78 3.63
N HIS A 208 34.66 15.65 2.87
CA HIS A 208 35.98 15.23 3.34
C HIS A 208 36.00 13.85 4.04
N SER A 209 34.95 13.04 3.85
CA SER A 209 34.77 11.80 4.58
C SER A 209 35.75 10.69 4.17
N PRO A 210 35.97 10.38 2.87
CA PRO A 210 37.16 9.70 2.40
C PRO A 210 38.36 10.66 2.34
N THR A 211 39.59 10.16 2.53
CA THR A 211 40.82 10.94 2.29
C THR A 211 41.05 11.18 0.79
N ILE A 212 41.92 12.14 0.44
CA ILE A 212 42.34 12.39 -0.96
C ILE A 212 42.85 11.11 -1.64
N GLU A 213 43.69 10.32 -0.96
CA GLU A 213 44.19 9.04 -1.50
C GLU A 213 43.07 7.99 -1.65
N SER A 214 42.11 7.98 -0.74
CA SER A 214 40.90 7.13 -0.84
C SER A 214 40.04 7.51 -2.05
N CYS A 215 39.88 8.81 -2.33
CA CYS A 215 39.26 9.29 -3.56
C CYS A 215 40.01 8.79 -4.81
N ARG A 216 41.35 8.77 -4.81
CA ARG A 216 42.13 8.19 -5.93
C ARG A 216 41.85 6.71 -6.14
N ILE A 217 41.77 5.93 -5.06
CA ILE A 217 41.49 4.49 -5.09
C ILE A 217 40.11 4.22 -5.70
N ILE A 218 39.08 4.95 -5.26
CA ILE A 218 37.73 4.87 -5.83
C ILE A 218 37.75 5.32 -7.31
N LEU A 219 38.37 6.46 -7.63
CA LEU A 219 38.35 7.03 -8.98
C LEU A 219 39.08 6.17 -10.01
N LYS A 220 40.12 5.40 -9.65
CA LYS A 220 40.78 4.43 -10.56
C LYS A 220 39.83 3.40 -11.20
N ARG A 221 38.67 3.14 -10.60
CA ARG A 221 37.59 2.30 -11.15
C ARG A 221 36.30 3.08 -11.45
N GLY A 222 36.15 4.27 -10.85
CA GLY A 222 34.99 5.14 -10.98
C GLY A 222 35.10 6.21 -12.08
N THR A 223 36.13 6.16 -12.93
CA THR A 223 36.31 7.06 -14.08
C THR A 223 36.46 6.29 -15.38
N SER A 224 36.27 7.02 -16.48
CA SER A 224 36.66 6.62 -17.82
C SER A 224 37.45 7.76 -18.47
N GLU A 225 38.51 7.41 -19.19
CA GLU A 225 39.27 8.35 -20.01
C GLU A 225 38.44 8.81 -21.22
N VAL A 226 38.61 10.08 -21.59
CA VAL A 226 38.12 10.66 -22.84
C VAL A 226 39.20 11.53 -23.44
N ASN A 227 39.36 11.49 -24.77
CA ASN A 227 40.19 12.43 -25.51
C ASN A 227 39.32 13.14 -26.54
N LYS A 228 39.11 14.44 -26.33
CA LYS A 228 38.21 15.27 -27.14
C LYS A 228 38.92 16.56 -27.52
N GLU A 229 38.88 16.92 -28.81
CA GLU A 229 39.43 18.19 -29.33
C GLU A 229 40.92 18.40 -28.95
N GLY A 230 41.69 17.31 -28.83
CA GLY A 230 43.11 17.33 -28.45
C GLY A 230 43.37 17.43 -26.94
N LYS A 231 42.33 17.45 -26.10
CA LYS A 231 42.44 17.37 -24.65
C LYS A 231 42.07 15.98 -24.16
N SER A 232 43.02 15.31 -23.50
CA SER A 232 42.74 14.14 -22.69
C SER A 232 42.16 14.56 -21.33
N GLY A 233 41.35 13.71 -20.72
CA GLY A 233 40.85 13.91 -19.37
C GLY A 233 39.93 12.77 -18.94
N TYR A 234 39.26 12.94 -17.81
CA TYR A 234 38.49 11.90 -17.15
C TYR A 234 37.07 12.39 -16.87
N PHE A 235 36.09 11.51 -17.09
CA PHE A 235 34.73 11.69 -16.60
C PHE A 235 34.36 10.52 -15.66
N LEU A 236 33.33 10.71 -14.84
CA LEU A 236 32.88 9.69 -13.90
C LEU A 236 32.12 8.58 -14.65
N SER A 237 32.52 7.32 -14.48
CA SER A 237 31.95 6.18 -15.22
C SER A 237 30.51 5.86 -14.81
N ARG A 238 30.19 6.08 -13.53
CA ARG A 238 28.90 5.76 -12.88
C ARG A 238 27.73 6.53 -13.48
N ASP A 239 26.54 5.90 -13.48
CA ASP A 239 25.31 6.46 -14.05
C ASP A 239 24.91 7.77 -13.34
N PRO A 240 24.82 8.91 -14.05
CA PRO A 240 24.46 10.20 -13.45
C PRO A 240 23.13 10.20 -12.68
N ARG A 241 22.20 9.27 -12.96
CA ARG A 241 20.90 9.17 -12.27
C ARG A 241 21.00 8.66 -10.84
N ILE A 242 22.05 7.94 -10.43
CA ILE A 242 22.17 7.48 -9.03
C ILE A 242 22.31 8.64 -8.04
N ARG A 243 22.64 9.84 -8.53
CA ARG A 243 22.76 11.08 -7.77
C ARG A 243 21.41 11.61 -7.24
N SER A 244 20.28 11.25 -7.86
CA SER A 244 18.95 11.70 -7.40
C SER A 244 18.38 10.85 -6.25
N GLN A 245 19.21 10.01 -5.61
CA GLN A 245 18.81 8.95 -4.68
C GLN A 245 17.92 7.88 -5.35
N TRP A 246 17.52 6.88 -4.56
CA TRP A 246 16.69 5.75 -5.00
C TRP A 246 15.28 5.84 -4.41
N LEU A 247 14.31 5.31 -5.18
CA LEU A 247 12.94 5.11 -4.71
C LEU A 247 12.82 3.84 -3.86
N GLY A 248 11.78 3.76 -3.01
CA GLY A 248 11.52 2.57 -2.19
C GLY A 248 12.45 2.43 -0.98
N LYS A 249 12.69 3.52 -0.24
CA LYS A 249 13.26 3.45 1.12
C LYS A 249 12.31 2.68 2.06
N LEU A 250 12.80 2.24 3.22
CA LEU A 250 12.00 1.49 4.20
C LEU A 250 11.43 2.41 5.29
N SER A 251 10.16 2.19 5.64
CA SER A 251 9.60 2.77 6.87
C SER A 251 10.20 2.11 8.10
N LYS A 252 10.15 2.84 9.23
CA LYS A 252 10.56 2.41 10.57
C LYS A 252 10.10 0.99 10.92
N ASP A 253 8.84 0.65 10.68
CA ASP A 253 8.27 -0.65 11.10
C ASP A 253 8.76 -1.82 10.25
N VAL A 254 9.05 -1.58 8.96
CA VAL A 254 9.65 -2.60 8.07
C VAL A 254 11.12 -2.80 8.42
N TYR A 255 11.82 -1.74 8.84
CA TYR A 255 13.19 -1.82 9.34
C TYR A 255 13.30 -2.63 10.64
N ILE A 256 12.38 -2.39 11.58
CA ILE A 256 12.22 -3.14 12.83
C ILE A 256 11.86 -4.62 12.56
N ALA A 257 10.99 -4.88 11.57
CA ALA A 257 10.67 -6.25 11.14
C ALA A 257 11.90 -6.98 10.57
N CYS A 258 12.75 -6.31 9.79
CA CYS A 258 14.02 -6.89 9.34
C CYS A 258 14.95 -7.20 10.52
N ALA A 259 15.09 -6.28 11.49
CA ALA A 259 15.96 -6.49 12.66
C ALA A 259 15.63 -7.79 13.41
N SER A 260 14.35 -7.96 13.73
CA SER A 260 13.78 -9.09 14.48
C SER A 260 13.67 -10.41 13.71
N THR A 261 13.99 -10.44 12.42
CA THR A 261 14.05 -11.67 11.60
C THR A 261 15.46 -12.13 11.29
N ILE A 262 16.49 -11.34 11.64
CA ILE A 262 17.90 -11.71 11.44
C ILE A 262 18.33 -12.74 12.49
N THR A 263 18.67 -13.94 12.05
CA THR A 263 19.11 -15.07 12.90
C THR A 263 20.55 -15.55 12.62
N CYS A 264 21.30 -14.83 11.78
CA CYS A 264 22.68 -15.13 11.45
C CYS A 264 23.66 -14.65 12.55
N GLU A 265 24.97 -14.86 12.38
CA GLU A 265 25.96 -14.15 13.20
C GLU A 265 26.09 -12.69 12.72
N VAL A 266 26.09 -11.72 13.63
CA VAL A 266 26.10 -10.28 13.32
C VAL A 266 27.27 -9.58 14.00
N LEU A 267 28.06 -8.86 13.21
CA LEU A 267 29.13 -7.98 13.67
C LEU A 267 28.90 -6.55 13.15
N SER A 268 28.60 -5.63 14.05
CA SER A 268 28.39 -4.21 13.75
C SER A 268 29.61 -3.38 14.16
N ILE A 269 30.26 -2.73 13.20
CA ILE A 269 31.38 -1.80 13.44
C ILE A 269 30.92 -0.40 13.05
N ARG A 270 31.13 0.58 13.95
CA ARG A 270 30.74 1.99 13.77
C ARG A 270 31.94 2.92 13.92
N GLY A 271 32.07 3.90 13.03
CA GLY A 271 32.98 5.02 13.18
C GLY A 271 32.41 6.09 14.11
N LYS A 272 33.16 6.51 15.13
CA LYS A 272 32.72 7.58 16.05
C LYS A 272 32.58 8.95 15.37
N GLN A 273 33.30 9.16 14.26
CA GLN A 273 33.17 10.34 13.40
C GLN A 273 32.27 10.04 12.18
N GLY A 274 31.59 8.89 12.18
CA GLY A 274 30.52 8.52 11.26
C GLY A 274 29.19 9.17 11.66
N HIS A 275 28.33 9.39 10.67
CA HIS A 275 27.15 10.26 10.79
C HIS A 275 26.03 9.64 11.65
N LEU A 276 25.95 10.05 12.92
CA LEU A 276 24.68 10.10 13.66
C LEU A 276 24.04 11.48 13.49
N TYR A 277 22.74 11.47 13.19
CA TYR A 277 21.85 12.61 13.34
C TYR A 277 20.86 12.22 14.44
N GLY A 278 20.79 13.01 15.51
CA GLY A 278 20.01 12.66 16.71
C GLY A 278 18.50 12.75 16.52
N GLY A 279 17.76 12.30 17.55
CA GLY A 279 16.31 12.14 17.51
C GLY A 279 15.91 10.77 16.96
N GLU A 280 14.74 10.67 16.30
CA GLU A 280 14.15 9.38 15.93
C GLU A 280 15.06 8.48 15.06
N VAL A 281 15.96 9.06 14.25
CA VAL A 281 16.96 8.31 13.47
C VAL A 281 17.89 7.49 14.37
N GLU A 282 18.27 8.06 15.51
CA GLU A 282 19.13 7.44 16.52
C GLU A 282 18.33 6.46 17.40
N GLU A 283 17.10 6.81 17.79
CA GLU A 283 16.21 5.92 18.56
C GLU A 283 15.92 4.61 17.82
N VAL A 284 15.55 4.68 16.52
CA VAL A 284 15.28 3.50 15.69
C VAL A 284 16.55 2.69 15.46
N TYR A 285 17.71 3.35 15.34
CA TYR A 285 19.00 2.67 15.23
C TYR A 285 19.32 1.87 16.50
N LEU A 286 19.22 2.48 17.68
CA LEU A 286 19.45 1.81 18.97
C LEU A 286 18.46 0.66 19.20
N GLN A 287 17.18 0.87 18.88
CA GLN A 287 16.16 -0.19 18.91
C GLN A 287 16.52 -1.37 17.98
N THR A 288 17.07 -1.08 16.79
CA THR A 288 17.50 -2.11 15.83
C THR A 288 18.69 -2.91 16.35
N LEU A 289 19.64 -2.29 17.06
CA LEU A 289 20.76 -3.01 17.70
C LEU A 289 20.27 -3.96 18.80
N GLU A 290 19.38 -3.52 19.69
CA GLU A 290 18.85 -4.37 20.76
C GLU A 290 17.96 -5.51 20.22
N LEU A 291 17.19 -5.28 19.14
CA LEU A 291 16.44 -6.36 18.48
C LEU A 291 17.36 -7.42 17.83
N MET A 292 18.43 -6.99 17.12
CA MET A 292 19.39 -7.95 16.57
C MET A 292 20.14 -8.72 17.66
N LYS A 293 20.37 -8.11 18.83
CA LYS A 293 20.96 -8.75 20.02
C LYS A 293 20.04 -9.80 20.66
N GLU A 294 18.73 -9.71 20.44
CA GLU A 294 17.75 -10.73 20.84
C GLU A 294 17.56 -11.84 19.79
N SER A 295 17.66 -11.53 18.49
CA SER A 295 17.32 -12.46 17.39
C SER A 295 18.52 -13.18 16.75
N ALA A 296 19.70 -12.55 16.72
CA ALA A 296 20.88 -13.10 16.05
C ALA A 296 21.51 -14.26 16.83
N LEU A 297 22.15 -15.19 16.12
CA LEU A 297 22.85 -16.33 16.74
C LEU A 297 24.02 -15.89 17.62
N ILE A 298 24.74 -14.85 17.17
CA ILE A 298 25.78 -14.11 17.89
C ILE A 298 25.63 -12.65 17.48
N PHE A 299 25.74 -11.72 18.44
CA PHE A 299 25.72 -10.28 18.16
C PHE A 299 26.92 -9.59 18.84
N GLU A 300 27.76 -8.93 18.05
CA GLU A 300 28.81 -8.02 18.52
C GLU A 300 28.63 -6.62 17.92
N HIS A 301 28.78 -5.57 18.73
CA HIS A 301 28.80 -4.18 18.29
C HIS A 301 30.00 -3.42 18.87
N HIS A 302 30.75 -2.70 18.02
CA HIS A 302 31.98 -2.01 18.37
C HIS A 302 32.07 -0.61 17.75
N GLU A 303 32.35 0.39 18.58
CA GLU A 303 32.68 1.75 18.11
C GLU A 303 34.19 1.97 18.04
N VAL A 304 34.68 2.48 16.90
CA VAL A 304 36.09 2.72 16.62
C VAL A 304 36.36 4.16 16.19
N GLU A 305 37.57 4.65 16.43
CA GLU A 305 37.98 5.97 15.95
C GLU A 305 38.11 5.97 14.42
N GLY A 306 37.33 6.79 13.73
CA GLY A 306 37.34 6.91 12.27
C GLY A 306 36.08 7.57 11.72
N THR A 307 36.16 8.07 10.48
CA THR A 307 35.06 8.64 9.69
C THR A 307 34.24 7.55 8.99
N HIS A 308 33.16 7.95 8.29
CA HIS A 308 32.28 7.04 7.53
C HIS A 308 32.98 6.06 6.58
N HIS A 309 34.21 6.36 6.13
CA HIS A 309 34.99 5.54 5.21
C HIS A 309 36.18 4.85 5.90
N LEU A 310 36.08 4.51 7.19
CA LEU A 310 37.18 3.99 8.01
C LEU A 310 37.85 2.71 7.47
N HIS A 311 37.14 1.86 6.73
CA HIS A 311 37.70 0.69 6.05
C HIS A 311 38.66 1.03 4.91
N LEU A 312 38.43 2.16 4.24
CA LEU A 312 39.22 2.64 3.11
C LEU A 312 40.32 3.62 3.58
N ASN A 313 39.96 4.54 4.49
CA ASN A 313 40.83 5.57 5.05
C ASN A 313 41.87 5.06 6.05
N ASN A 314 41.44 4.12 6.90
CA ASN A 314 42.23 3.62 8.03
C ASN A 314 42.19 2.08 8.12
N PRO A 315 42.50 1.37 7.02
CA PRO A 315 42.58 -0.09 6.99
C PRO A 315 43.55 -0.63 8.06
N GLU A 316 44.57 0.13 8.43
CA GLU A 316 45.56 -0.23 9.45
C GLU A 316 45.00 -0.24 10.88
N ARG A 317 43.85 0.42 11.13
CA ARG A 317 43.10 0.28 12.39
C ARG A 317 42.38 -1.07 12.50
N PHE A 318 42.35 -1.83 11.41
CA PHE A 318 42.20 -3.28 11.46
C PHE A 318 43.59 -3.91 11.75
N PHE A 319 44.60 -3.86 10.84
CA PHE A 319 45.98 -4.35 11.12
C PHE A 319 47.13 -3.65 10.33
N PHE A 320 48.35 -3.55 10.90
CA PHE A 320 49.47 -2.69 10.44
C PHE A 320 50.45 -3.23 9.33
N ASN A 321 50.83 -2.33 8.39
CA ASN A 321 52.06 -2.17 7.57
C ASN A 321 52.66 -3.29 6.66
N ALA A 322 52.77 -3.06 5.33
CA ALA A 322 54.03 -2.87 4.53
C ALA A 322 53.95 -3.10 2.96
N GLU A 323 53.85 -2.00 2.19
CA GLU A 323 54.41 -1.62 0.84
C GLU A 323 54.54 -2.52 -0.45
N SER A 324 53.86 -2.07 -1.54
CA SER A 324 54.33 -1.85 -2.97
C SER A 324 54.74 -3.00 -3.97
N PRO A 325 54.79 -2.77 -5.32
CA PRO A 325 53.92 -1.96 -6.23
C PRO A 325 53.63 -2.58 -7.67
N TRP A 326 52.93 -1.82 -8.55
CA TRP A 326 52.76 -1.92 -10.05
C TRP A 326 51.37 -2.33 -10.68
N THR A 327 51.25 -2.35 -12.03
CA THR A 327 50.10 -1.76 -12.79
C THR A 327 49.86 -2.22 -14.26
N THR A 328 48.61 -2.03 -14.78
CA THR A 328 48.16 -1.72 -16.19
C THR A 328 48.25 -2.80 -17.33
N THR A 329 47.42 -2.87 -18.42
CA THR A 329 46.31 -2.03 -18.98
C THR A 329 45.27 -2.80 -19.87
N SER A 330 44.24 -2.07 -20.34
CA SER A 330 42.98 -2.34 -21.11
C SER A 330 43.10 -2.91 -22.58
N ASN A 331 42.10 -2.99 -23.50
CA ASN A 331 40.79 -2.29 -23.70
C ASN A 331 39.76 -3.05 -24.63
N ALA A 332 38.59 -2.45 -24.99
CA ALA A 332 37.37 -3.16 -25.53
C ALA A 332 36.65 -2.61 -26.83
N LEU A 333 35.37 -3.01 -27.06
CA LEU A 333 34.51 -2.97 -28.28
C LEU A 333 33.58 -1.70 -28.45
N GLY A 334 32.70 -1.61 -29.48
CA GLY A 334 31.67 -0.53 -29.62
C GLY A 334 30.60 -0.64 -30.76
N ARG A 335 29.71 0.40 -30.88
CA ARG A 335 28.54 0.66 -31.81
C ARG A 335 27.14 0.11 -31.38
N HIS A 336 25.92 0.62 -31.68
CA HIS A 336 25.22 1.87 -32.16
C HIS A 336 23.66 1.56 -32.16
N ASP A 337 22.60 2.43 -32.19
CA ASP A 337 22.37 3.88 -32.00
C ASP A 337 20.89 4.30 -31.61
N THR A 338 19.95 4.53 -32.55
CA THR A 338 18.79 5.52 -32.45
C THR A 338 17.45 5.05 -33.13
N GLN A 339 16.24 5.67 -33.09
CA GLN A 339 15.48 6.71 -32.29
C GLN A 339 13.99 6.83 -32.82
N PHE A 340 13.13 7.73 -32.27
CA PHE A 340 11.87 8.36 -32.81
C PHE A 340 10.47 7.70 -32.57
N ASP A 341 9.33 8.42 -32.39
CA ASP A 341 9.14 9.83 -31.91
C ASP A 341 7.79 10.13 -31.17
N ASN A 342 7.00 9.12 -30.78
CA ASN A 342 6.00 9.29 -29.71
C ASN A 342 6.17 8.12 -28.73
N PRO A 343 6.58 8.35 -27.46
CA PRO A 343 6.93 7.28 -26.54
C PRO A 343 5.72 6.59 -25.88
N PHE A 344 4.48 7.07 -26.06
CA PHE A 344 3.30 6.55 -25.35
C PHE A 344 2.26 5.94 -26.28
N ILE A 345 1.96 4.66 -26.08
CA ILE A 345 0.91 3.95 -26.81
C ILE A 345 -0.43 4.15 -26.10
N SER A 346 -1.40 4.72 -26.82
CA SER A 346 -2.61 5.28 -26.23
C SER A 346 -3.87 5.12 -27.09
N LYS A 347 -5.00 5.62 -26.57
CA LYS A 347 -6.27 5.84 -27.27
C LYS A 347 -6.85 7.19 -26.87
N TRP A 348 -7.35 7.96 -27.83
CA TRP A 348 -8.02 9.25 -27.58
C TRP A 348 -9.52 9.14 -27.90
N TRP A 349 -10.37 9.77 -27.09
CA TRP A 349 -11.78 10.01 -27.37
C TRP A 349 -12.12 11.47 -27.11
N GLY A 350 -13.10 12.02 -27.85
CA GLY A 350 -13.48 13.43 -27.75
C GLY A 350 -12.49 14.38 -28.45
N PRO A 351 -12.65 15.70 -28.27
CA PRO A 351 -11.85 16.71 -28.97
C PRO A 351 -10.38 16.71 -28.53
N MET A 352 -9.43 16.87 -29.46
CA MET A 352 -7.99 16.89 -29.17
C MET A 352 -7.46 18.27 -28.74
N ASP A 353 -8.24 19.32 -28.99
CA ASP A 353 -8.04 20.69 -28.49
C ASP A 353 -8.50 20.87 -27.02
N VAL A 354 -9.39 19.99 -26.54
CA VAL A 354 -9.79 19.91 -25.13
C VAL A 354 -8.81 19.03 -24.36
N LYS A 355 -8.20 19.56 -23.28
CA LYS A 355 -7.29 18.81 -22.41
C LYS A 355 -8.00 17.56 -21.85
N PRO A 356 -7.45 16.34 -22.04
CA PRO A 356 -8.14 15.11 -21.71
C PRO A 356 -8.09 14.76 -20.22
N ILE A 357 -8.99 13.88 -19.80
CA ILE A 357 -8.83 13.06 -18.59
C ILE A 357 -7.89 11.90 -18.93
N LEU A 358 -6.79 11.75 -18.18
CA LEU A 358 -5.84 10.66 -18.34
C LEU A 358 -6.39 9.39 -17.66
N CYS A 359 -6.61 8.35 -18.47
CA CYS A 359 -7.34 7.14 -18.09
C CYS A 359 -6.39 5.94 -17.92
N LEU A 360 -6.34 5.36 -16.71
CA LEU A 360 -5.34 4.35 -16.28
C LEU A 360 -5.99 3.00 -15.96
N HIS A 361 -5.59 1.95 -16.68
CA HIS A 361 -6.22 0.62 -16.61
C HIS A 361 -5.78 -0.22 -15.38
N GLY A 362 -6.41 -1.39 -15.19
CA GLY A 362 -6.12 -2.30 -14.07
C GLY A 362 -4.79 -3.07 -14.17
N TRP A 363 -4.55 -3.95 -13.20
CA TRP A 363 -3.39 -4.85 -13.22
C TRP A 363 -3.57 -5.97 -14.25
N GLN A 364 -2.53 -6.25 -15.05
CA GLN A 364 -2.59 -7.18 -16.20
C GLN A 364 -3.65 -6.84 -17.27
N ASP A 365 -4.23 -5.64 -17.19
CA ASP A 365 -5.28 -5.09 -18.06
C ASP A 365 -4.67 -4.33 -19.27
N ASN A 366 -5.48 -3.58 -20.02
CA ASN A 366 -5.03 -2.62 -21.03
C ASN A 366 -6.03 -1.45 -21.23
N ALA A 367 -5.64 -0.44 -22.01
CA ALA A 367 -6.45 0.74 -22.33
C ALA A 367 -7.82 0.44 -22.99
N GLY A 368 -8.04 -0.79 -23.47
CA GLY A 368 -9.33 -1.27 -23.96
C GLY A 368 -10.44 -1.35 -22.89
N THR A 369 -10.11 -1.31 -21.59
CA THR A 369 -11.09 -1.24 -20.49
C THR A 369 -12.03 -0.02 -20.63
N TRP A 370 -11.58 1.05 -21.28
CA TRP A 370 -12.35 2.28 -21.46
C TRP A 370 -13.30 2.24 -22.67
N ASP A 371 -13.18 1.25 -23.56
CA ASP A 371 -13.94 1.18 -24.82
C ASP A 371 -15.46 1.10 -24.65
N THR A 372 -15.94 0.56 -23.53
CA THR A 372 -17.38 0.49 -23.21
C THR A 372 -17.89 1.69 -22.41
N LEU A 373 -17.00 2.47 -21.77
CA LEU A 373 -17.37 3.63 -20.96
C LEU A 373 -17.27 4.94 -21.76
N ALA A 374 -16.20 5.13 -22.53
CA ALA A 374 -15.93 6.35 -23.28
C ALA A 374 -17.07 6.77 -24.22
N PRO A 375 -17.77 5.87 -24.96
CA PRO A 375 -18.90 6.24 -25.82
C PRO A 375 -20.18 6.62 -25.06
N LEU A 376 -20.22 6.44 -23.73
CA LEU A 376 -21.36 6.73 -22.86
C LEU A 376 -21.20 8.02 -22.05
N LEU A 377 -20.09 8.74 -22.22
CA LEU A 377 -19.85 10.03 -21.57
C LEU A 377 -20.43 11.19 -22.39
N THR A 378 -20.73 12.30 -21.70
CA THR A 378 -21.30 13.52 -22.29
C THR A 378 -20.44 14.07 -23.44
N PRO A 379 -21.03 14.42 -24.61
CA PRO A 379 -20.31 15.04 -25.73
C PRO A 379 -19.51 16.28 -25.31
N GLY A 380 -18.25 16.34 -25.72
CA GLY A 380 -17.31 17.41 -25.37
C GLY A 380 -16.28 17.02 -24.29
N ILE A 381 -16.51 15.93 -23.55
CA ILE A 381 -15.48 15.34 -22.69
C ILE A 381 -14.39 14.71 -23.56
N SER A 382 -13.13 14.95 -23.20
CA SER A 382 -11.94 14.41 -23.85
C SER A 382 -11.24 13.41 -22.92
N LEU A 383 -10.80 12.27 -23.47
CA LEU A 383 -10.14 11.19 -22.72
C LEU A 383 -8.86 10.74 -23.44
N LEU A 384 -7.79 10.50 -22.67
CA LEU A 384 -6.57 9.85 -23.13
C LEU A 384 -6.33 8.60 -22.28
N ALA A 385 -6.62 7.41 -22.81
CA ALA A 385 -6.23 6.17 -22.15
C ALA A 385 -4.84 5.74 -22.61
N VAL A 386 -3.99 5.32 -21.68
CA VAL A 386 -2.63 4.84 -21.95
C VAL A 386 -2.46 3.38 -21.53
N ASP A 387 -1.68 2.63 -22.30
CA ASP A 387 -1.21 1.32 -21.87
C ASP A 387 0.03 1.51 -20.96
N PHE A 388 0.01 0.98 -19.73
CA PHE A 388 1.18 0.99 -18.85
C PHE A 388 2.35 0.19 -19.47
N PRO A 389 3.62 0.45 -19.08
CA PRO A 389 4.76 -0.38 -19.49
C PRO A 389 4.49 -1.88 -19.28
N GLY A 390 4.83 -2.69 -20.29
CA GLY A 390 4.59 -4.13 -20.30
C GLY A 390 3.11 -4.56 -20.38
N HIS A 391 2.17 -3.65 -20.65
CA HIS A 391 0.73 -3.93 -20.78
C HIS A 391 0.19 -3.50 -22.15
N GLY A 392 -0.94 -4.07 -22.56
CA GLY A 392 -1.63 -3.70 -23.81
C GLY A 392 -0.71 -3.73 -25.03
N LEU A 393 -0.54 -2.58 -25.69
CA LEU A 393 0.40 -2.42 -26.81
C LEU A 393 1.67 -1.62 -26.44
N SER A 394 1.84 -1.25 -25.17
CA SER A 394 3.07 -0.60 -24.67
C SER A 394 4.20 -1.61 -24.49
N SER A 395 5.41 -1.22 -24.91
CA SER A 395 6.62 -2.05 -24.79
C SER A 395 6.87 -2.53 -23.36
N PRO A 396 7.38 -3.76 -23.17
CA PRO A 396 7.93 -4.18 -21.89
C PRO A 396 9.20 -3.39 -21.54
N TYR A 397 9.59 -3.39 -20.27
CA TYR A 397 10.95 -3.01 -19.91
C TYR A 397 11.97 -4.01 -20.53
N PRO A 398 13.24 -3.61 -20.73
CA PRO A 398 14.28 -4.53 -21.20
C PRO A 398 14.42 -5.77 -20.31
N ARG A 399 14.91 -6.87 -20.89
CA ARG A 399 14.92 -8.18 -20.22
C ARG A 399 15.63 -8.10 -18.86
N GLY A 400 15.03 -8.72 -17.84
CA GLY A 400 15.58 -8.73 -16.49
C GLY A 400 15.34 -7.47 -15.66
N GLN A 401 14.49 -6.55 -16.12
CA GLN A 401 14.06 -5.39 -15.33
C GLN A 401 12.76 -5.70 -14.56
N PRO A 402 12.72 -5.55 -13.22
CA PRO A 402 11.50 -5.77 -12.43
C PRO A 402 10.58 -4.52 -12.46
N TYR A 403 9.27 -4.73 -12.51
CA TYR A 403 8.28 -3.64 -12.45
C TYR A 403 8.06 -3.24 -10.99
N HIS A 404 8.29 -1.97 -10.63
CA HIS A 404 8.01 -1.46 -9.28
C HIS A 404 6.75 -0.58 -9.27
N GLN A 405 5.91 -0.69 -8.23
CA GLN A 405 4.63 0.03 -8.20
C GLN A 405 4.80 1.57 -8.24
N ILE A 406 5.88 2.08 -7.64
CA ILE A 406 6.19 3.51 -7.54
C ILE A 406 6.64 4.13 -8.88
N GLU A 407 7.16 3.34 -9.82
CA GLU A 407 7.55 3.83 -11.16
C GLU A 407 6.36 4.30 -11.99
N TYR A 408 5.16 3.77 -11.72
CA TYR A 408 3.95 4.22 -12.41
C TYR A 408 3.56 5.67 -12.05
N ILE A 409 4.03 6.20 -10.91
CA ILE A 409 3.92 7.63 -10.57
C ILE A 409 4.81 8.45 -11.52
N ALA A 410 6.06 8.01 -11.72
CA ALA A 410 6.98 8.64 -12.68
C ALA A 410 6.49 8.51 -14.13
N PHE A 411 5.80 7.43 -14.50
CA PHE A 411 5.14 7.27 -15.80
C PHE A 411 4.07 8.35 -16.05
N ILE A 412 3.20 8.62 -15.07
CA ILE A 412 2.24 9.74 -15.16
C ILE A 412 3.00 11.08 -15.27
N ARG A 413 4.04 11.30 -14.45
CA ARG A 413 4.85 12.53 -14.51
C ARG A 413 5.47 12.75 -15.89
N ARG A 414 5.96 11.70 -16.54
CA ARG A 414 6.47 11.76 -17.93
C ARG A 414 5.40 12.18 -18.94
N ILE A 415 4.16 11.69 -18.80
CA ILE A 415 3.02 12.06 -19.66
C ILE A 415 2.65 13.54 -19.45
N VAL A 416 2.51 13.96 -18.19
CA VAL A 416 2.23 15.36 -17.80
C VAL A 416 3.29 16.32 -18.36
N ASN A 417 4.57 15.96 -18.25
CA ASN A 417 5.68 16.77 -18.75
C ASN A 417 5.76 16.78 -20.30
N HIS A 418 5.44 15.66 -20.97
CA HIS A 418 5.43 15.56 -22.44
C HIS A 418 4.35 16.46 -23.06
N TYR A 419 3.12 16.40 -22.55
CA TYR A 419 2.02 17.25 -23.02
C TYR A 419 2.02 18.66 -22.39
N LYS A 420 3.00 18.97 -21.53
CA LYS A 420 3.17 20.27 -20.83
C LYS A 420 1.89 20.70 -20.10
N TRP A 421 1.33 19.80 -19.30
CA TRP A 421 0.10 20.07 -18.54
C TRP A 421 0.41 20.64 -17.16
N ASP A 422 0.06 21.91 -16.93
CA ASP A 422 0.14 22.59 -15.61
C ASP A 422 -0.80 21.97 -14.56
N LYS A 423 -1.83 21.28 -15.04
CA LYS A 423 -2.82 20.51 -14.27
C LYS A 423 -3.32 19.34 -15.10
N VAL A 424 -3.55 18.18 -14.46
CA VAL A 424 -4.14 16.96 -15.04
C VAL A 424 -5.44 16.57 -14.33
N SER A 425 -6.32 15.84 -15.01
CA SER A 425 -7.41 15.08 -14.37
C SER A 425 -7.19 13.60 -14.62
N LEU A 426 -7.40 12.76 -13.59
CA LEU A 426 -7.10 11.34 -13.60
C LEU A 426 -8.38 10.52 -13.47
N MET A 427 -8.51 9.45 -14.26
CA MET A 427 -9.53 8.42 -14.08
C MET A 427 -8.85 7.06 -14.07
N GLY A 428 -9.03 6.28 -13.00
CA GLY A 428 -8.34 5.02 -12.83
C GLY A 428 -9.28 3.86 -12.51
N HIS A 429 -8.94 2.66 -12.97
CA HIS A 429 -9.60 1.42 -12.59
C HIS A 429 -8.63 0.50 -11.84
N SER A 430 -9.04 -0.05 -10.70
CA SER A 430 -8.26 -1.04 -9.94
C SER A 430 -6.83 -0.52 -9.67
N MET A 431 -5.78 -1.22 -10.13
CA MET A 431 -4.38 -0.74 -10.05
C MET A 431 -4.20 0.70 -10.56
N GLY A 432 -4.79 1.06 -11.70
CA GLY A 432 -4.68 2.42 -12.26
C GLY A 432 -5.28 3.48 -11.34
N SER A 433 -6.35 3.15 -10.61
CA SER A 433 -6.93 4.01 -9.57
C SER A 433 -5.96 4.16 -8.38
N ILE A 434 -5.33 3.07 -7.95
CA ILE A 434 -4.29 3.09 -6.91
C ILE A 434 -3.09 3.95 -7.33
N ILE A 435 -2.65 3.91 -8.59
CA ILE A 435 -1.59 4.81 -9.08
C ILE A 435 -2.09 6.27 -9.13
N SER A 436 -3.32 6.53 -9.59
CA SER A 436 -3.91 7.87 -9.60
C SER A 436 -4.02 8.47 -8.20
N PHE A 437 -4.40 7.68 -7.18
CA PHE A 437 -4.34 8.07 -5.78
C PHE A 437 -2.92 8.49 -5.41
N MET A 438 -1.93 7.61 -5.56
CA MET A 438 -0.55 7.90 -5.17
C MET A 438 0.04 9.13 -5.89
N TYR A 439 -0.28 9.33 -7.17
CA TYR A 439 0.10 10.54 -7.91
C TYR A 439 -0.58 11.79 -7.34
N SER A 440 -1.88 11.72 -7.02
CA SER A 440 -2.65 12.83 -6.42
C SER A 440 -2.19 13.20 -5.00
N CYS A 441 -1.49 12.30 -4.32
CA CYS A 441 -0.85 12.57 -3.03
C CYS A 441 0.58 13.14 -3.21
N THR A 442 1.35 12.57 -4.14
CA THR A 442 2.75 12.96 -4.39
C THR A 442 2.84 14.33 -5.07
N PHE A 443 2.01 14.57 -6.08
CA PHE A 443 1.94 15.78 -6.89
C PHE A 443 0.56 16.45 -6.68
N SER A 444 0.21 16.73 -5.42
CA SER A 444 -1.12 17.21 -5.03
C SER A 444 -1.52 18.55 -5.65
N ASP A 445 -0.53 19.40 -5.98
CA ASP A 445 -0.76 20.67 -6.68
C ASP A 445 -0.85 20.53 -8.21
N ASP A 446 -0.67 19.34 -8.78
CA ASP A 446 -0.78 19.09 -10.23
C ASP A 446 -2.14 18.47 -10.64
N VAL A 447 -2.91 17.92 -9.69
CA VAL A 447 -4.17 17.23 -9.99
C VAL A 447 -5.38 18.12 -9.72
N ASN A 448 -6.26 18.26 -10.71
CA ASN A 448 -7.55 18.95 -10.55
C ASN A 448 -8.64 18.00 -10.04
N ASN A 449 -8.75 16.81 -10.66
CA ASN A 449 -9.79 15.83 -10.37
C ASN A 449 -9.19 14.42 -10.39
N PHE A 450 -9.60 13.55 -9.47
CA PHE A 450 -9.30 12.12 -9.45
C PHE A 450 -10.60 11.31 -9.35
N ILE A 451 -10.83 10.43 -10.33
CA ILE A 451 -11.96 9.52 -10.40
C ILE A 451 -11.43 8.10 -10.20
N GLY A 452 -11.68 7.51 -9.03
CA GLY A 452 -11.20 6.18 -8.67
C GLY A 452 -12.27 5.12 -8.76
N ILE A 453 -12.03 4.06 -9.55
CA ILE A 453 -13.00 2.97 -9.79
C ILE A 453 -12.56 1.67 -9.09
N ASP A 454 -13.46 1.19 -8.22
CA ASP A 454 -13.44 0.00 -7.34
C ASP A 454 -12.33 -0.04 -6.27
N ALA A 455 -11.06 0.07 -6.63
CA ALA A 455 -9.95 0.13 -5.67
C ALA A 455 -9.48 1.59 -5.49
N PHE A 456 -9.64 2.17 -4.31
CA PHE A 456 -9.41 3.60 -4.10
C PHE A 456 -7.97 3.97 -3.73
N LYS A 457 -7.32 3.18 -2.86
CA LYS A 457 -5.93 3.36 -2.40
C LYS A 457 -5.20 2.01 -2.34
N PRO A 458 -3.87 1.93 -2.13
CA PRO A 458 -3.22 0.64 -1.90
C PRO A 458 -3.72 0.00 -0.59
N TYR A 459 -3.61 -1.33 -0.50
CA TYR A 459 -4.07 -2.08 0.68
C TYR A 459 -2.98 -2.11 1.76
N SER A 460 -3.36 -1.87 3.02
CA SER A 460 -2.42 -1.77 4.14
C SER A 460 -1.89 -3.16 4.53
N ILE A 461 -0.57 -3.34 4.55
CA ILE A 461 0.09 -4.63 4.89
C ILE A 461 0.82 -4.49 6.23
N ALA A 462 0.63 -5.47 7.13
CA ALA A 462 1.39 -5.53 8.38
C ALA A 462 2.87 -5.88 8.10
N PRO A 463 3.86 -5.13 8.64
CA PRO A 463 5.29 -5.27 8.31
C PRO A 463 5.85 -6.70 8.36
N ALA A 464 5.53 -7.48 9.40
CA ALA A 464 5.96 -8.88 9.51
C ALA A 464 5.46 -9.80 8.37
N LYS A 465 4.30 -9.48 7.77
CA LYS A 465 3.80 -10.19 6.58
C LYS A 465 4.40 -9.66 5.28
N LEU A 466 4.92 -8.44 5.29
CA LEU A 466 5.49 -7.80 4.10
C LEU A 466 6.81 -8.48 3.70
N LEU A 467 7.67 -8.82 4.65
CA LEU A 467 8.96 -9.48 4.38
C LEU A 467 8.80 -10.79 3.60
N GLY A 468 7.95 -11.70 4.09
CA GLY A 468 7.62 -12.96 3.39
C GLY A 468 6.89 -12.75 2.05
N THR A 469 6.19 -11.63 1.88
CA THR A 469 5.58 -11.25 0.59
C THR A 469 6.65 -10.79 -0.40
N TRP A 470 7.64 -10.01 0.06
CA TRP A 470 8.74 -9.51 -0.78
C TRP A 470 9.71 -10.60 -1.20
N SER A 471 10.19 -11.47 -0.28
CA SER A 471 11.07 -12.59 -0.66
C SER A 471 10.36 -13.54 -1.64
N SER A 472 9.11 -13.91 -1.36
CA SER A 472 8.31 -14.77 -2.24
C SER A 472 7.94 -14.11 -3.59
N THR A 473 7.93 -12.78 -3.69
CA THR A 473 7.71 -12.07 -4.97
C THR A 473 9.00 -11.94 -5.74
N LEU A 474 10.11 -11.64 -5.07
CA LEU A 474 11.44 -11.55 -5.68
C LEU A 474 11.87 -12.87 -6.33
N ASP A 475 11.68 -14.02 -5.67
CA ASP A 475 12.01 -15.30 -6.29
C ASP A 475 11.16 -15.61 -7.54
N LYS A 476 9.85 -15.33 -7.51
CA LYS A 476 8.96 -15.48 -8.68
C LYS A 476 9.36 -14.54 -9.83
N THR A 477 9.79 -13.33 -9.50
CA THR A 477 10.34 -12.36 -10.45
C THR A 477 11.60 -12.92 -11.11
N LEU A 478 12.56 -13.44 -10.34
CA LEU A 478 13.80 -14.03 -10.87
C LEU A 478 13.54 -15.32 -11.67
N ASP A 479 12.60 -16.17 -11.26
CA ASP A 479 12.15 -17.34 -12.04
C ASP A 479 11.60 -16.90 -13.41
N THR A 480 10.79 -15.84 -13.43
CA THR A 480 10.19 -15.29 -14.64
C THR A 480 11.21 -14.58 -15.54
N MET A 481 12.25 -13.94 -14.99
CA MET A 481 13.35 -13.36 -15.77
C MET A 481 14.19 -14.42 -16.51
N ASN A 482 14.38 -15.58 -15.88
CA ASN A 482 15.07 -16.73 -16.46
C ASN A 482 14.23 -17.46 -17.53
N TRP A 483 12.93 -17.18 -17.61
CA TRP A 483 12.07 -17.73 -18.66
C TRP A 483 12.53 -17.28 -20.04
N HIS A 484 12.49 -18.20 -21.01
CA HIS A 484 12.99 -17.98 -22.36
C HIS A 484 11.82 -17.63 -23.30
N SER A 485 12.03 -16.68 -24.22
CA SER A 485 11.01 -16.22 -25.18
C SER A 485 10.51 -17.29 -26.16
N ARG A 486 11.22 -18.42 -26.28
CA ARG A 486 10.77 -19.62 -27.01
C ARG A 486 9.69 -20.41 -26.26
N ASN A 487 9.46 -20.13 -24.97
CA ASN A 487 8.51 -20.83 -24.11
C ASN A 487 7.22 -20.00 -23.87
N THR A 488 7.05 -18.86 -24.54
CA THR A 488 5.83 -18.04 -24.43
C THR A 488 4.61 -18.85 -24.89
N PRO A 489 3.61 -19.11 -24.02
CA PRO A 489 2.47 -19.93 -24.40
C PRO A 489 1.62 -19.28 -25.49
N THR A 490 1.18 -20.09 -26.44
CA THR A 490 0.20 -19.72 -27.46
C THR A 490 -1.12 -20.44 -27.19
N TYR A 491 -2.22 -19.79 -27.54
CA TYR A 491 -3.60 -20.21 -27.27
C TYR A 491 -4.47 -19.94 -28.49
N SER A 492 -5.59 -20.66 -28.64
CA SER A 492 -6.71 -20.17 -29.45
C SER A 492 -7.36 -18.96 -28.77
N TYR A 493 -8.03 -18.10 -29.55
CA TYR A 493 -8.70 -16.91 -29.01
C TYR A 493 -9.76 -17.26 -27.93
N LYS A 494 -10.47 -18.38 -28.10
CA LYS A 494 -11.42 -18.90 -27.11
C LYS A 494 -10.74 -19.27 -25.78
N GLU A 495 -9.61 -19.97 -25.82
CA GLU A 495 -8.82 -20.29 -24.62
C GLU A 495 -8.34 -19.01 -23.91
N MET A 496 -8.01 -17.94 -24.64
CA MET A 496 -7.65 -16.65 -24.02
C MET A 496 -8.83 -15.99 -23.29
N ILE A 497 -10.04 -16.05 -23.85
CA ILE A 497 -11.27 -15.57 -23.17
C ILE A 497 -11.53 -16.42 -21.92
N ASP A 498 -11.42 -17.74 -22.02
CA ASP A 498 -11.67 -18.66 -20.91
C ASP A 498 -10.64 -18.45 -19.77
N LEU A 499 -9.38 -18.18 -20.11
CA LEU A 499 -8.33 -17.78 -19.16
C LEU A 499 -8.56 -16.40 -18.54
N TRP A 500 -9.12 -15.43 -19.29
CA TRP A 500 -9.42 -14.08 -18.77
C TRP A 500 -10.61 -14.11 -17.80
N CYS A 501 -11.70 -14.79 -18.17
CA CYS A 501 -12.85 -15.01 -17.29
C CYS A 501 -12.41 -15.75 -16.02
N LYS A 502 -11.65 -16.85 -16.14
CA LYS A 502 -11.13 -17.60 -14.98
C LYS A 502 -10.20 -16.75 -14.10
N GLY A 503 -9.29 -15.98 -14.69
CA GLY A 503 -8.34 -15.12 -13.97
C GLY A 503 -9.02 -13.99 -13.20
N THR A 504 -10.12 -13.44 -13.75
CA THR A 504 -10.95 -12.40 -13.12
C THR A 504 -12.05 -12.97 -12.21
N LYS A 505 -12.07 -14.29 -11.96
CA LYS A 505 -13.14 -15.00 -11.22
C LYS A 505 -14.55 -14.75 -11.80
N ASN A 506 -14.62 -14.51 -13.11
CA ASN A 506 -15.80 -14.13 -13.89
C ASN A 506 -16.40 -12.75 -13.55
N SER A 507 -15.62 -11.81 -13.00
CA SER A 507 -16.07 -10.41 -12.87
C SER A 507 -16.11 -9.67 -14.21
N VAL A 508 -15.36 -10.13 -15.21
CA VAL A 508 -15.38 -9.62 -16.59
C VAL A 508 -16.15 -10.59 -17.48
N THR A 509 -17.12 -10.07 -18.24
CA THR A 509 -17.94 -10.85 -19.19
C THR A 509 -17.12 -11.31 -20.39
N ARG A 510 -17.61 -12.31 -21.15
CA ARG A 510 -16.93 -12.80 -22.36
C ARG A 510 -16.78 -11.69 -23.40
N ASP A 511 -17.85 -10.93 -23.63
CA ASP A 511 -17.92 -9.80 -24.57
C ASP A 511 -16.88 -8.72 -24.21
N SER A 512 -16.75 -8.39 -22.91
CA SER A 512 -15.70 -7.49 -22.42
C SER A 512 -14.30 -8.09 -22.58
N CYS A 513 -14.12 -9.40 -22.40
CA CYS A 513 -12.85 -10.06 -22.69
C CYS A 513 -12.48 -9.95 -24.18
N GLU A 514 -13.44 -10.09 -25.11
CA GLU A 514 -13.20 -9.90 -26.55
C GLU A 514 -12.79 -8.48 -26.90
N ILE A 515 -13.32 -7.46 -26.19
CA ILE A 515 -12.88 -6.07 -26.32
C ILE A 515 -11.43 -5.92 -25.83
N LEU A 516 -11.12 -6.43 -24.65
CA LEU A 516 -9.78 -6.35 -24.05
C LEU A 516 -8.72 -7.10 -24.86
N LEU A 517 -9.06 -8.24 -25.45
CA LEU A 517 -8.13 -9.06 -26.25
C LEU A 517 -7.76 -8.40 -27.60
N LYS A 518 -8.50 -7.41 -28.09
CA LYS A 518 -8.10 -6.61 -29.28
C LYS A 518 -6.77 -5.84 -29.10
N ARG A 519 -6.37 -5.58 -27.86
CA ARG A 519 -5.03 -5.06 -27.48
C ARG A 519 -4.24 -6.03 -26.61
N GLY A 520 -4.92 -6.97 -25.95
CA GLY A 520 -4.34 -7.97 -25.05
C GLY A 520 -3.79 -9.21 -25.73
N ALA A 521 -4.02 -9.43 -27.02
CA ALA A 521 -3.57 -10.58 -27.79
C ALA A 521 -2.82 -10.20 -29.06
N VAL A 522 -1.77 -10.96 -29.39
CA VAL A 522 -0.99 -10.84 -30.63
C VAL A 522 -0.83 -12.20 -31.28
N SER A 523 -1.06 -12.29 -32.59
CA SER A 523 -0.76 -13.51 -33.33
C SER A 523 0.75 -13.72 -33.38
N LYS A 524 1.22 -14.88 -32.93
CA LYS A 524 2.67 -15.20 -32.83
C LYS A 524 3.17 -16.04 -33.99
N LEU A 525 2.27 -16.66 -34.75
CA LEU A 525 2.52 -17.73 -35.68
C LEU A 525 1.48 -17.71 -36.82
N ASN A 526 1.82 -18.29 -37.97
CA ASN A 526 0.91 -18.43 -39.10
C ASN A 526 -0.13 -19.56 -38.93
N ASP A 527 -0.25 -20.13 -37.72
CA ASP A 527 -1.17 -21.23 -37.37
C ASP A 527 -2.50 -20.75 -36.75
N GLY A 528 -2.68 -19.43 -36.60
CA GLY A 528 -3.86 -18.83 -35.97
C GLY A 528 -3.85 -18.82 -34.43
N ARG A 529 -2.71 -19.13 -33.79
CA ARG A 529 -2.55 -19.06 -32.32
C ARG A 529 -1.99 -17.71 -31.86
N TYR A 530 -2.51 -17.27 -30.73
CA TYR A 530 -2.25 -15.97 -30.11
C TYR A 530 -1.47 -16.14 -28.80
N SER A 531 -0.63 -15.17 -28.47
CA SER A 531 -0.10 -14.99 -27.11
C SER A 531 -0.65 -13.69 -26.50
N PHE A 532 -0.63 -13.61 -25.17
CA PHE A 532 -0.86 -12.33 -24.51
C PHE A 532 0.25 -11.33 -24.88
N THR A 533 -0.13 -10.07 -25.09
CA THR A 533 0.81 -8.97 -25.36
C THR A 533 1.53 -8.50 -24.10
N ARG A 534 0.85 -8.57 -22.94
CA ARG A 534 1.41 -8.18 -21.64
C ARG A 534 2.59 -9.06 -21.23
N ASP A 535 3.62 -8.44 -20.66
CA ASP A 535 4.81 -9.13 -20.17
C ASP A 535 4.46 -10.03 -18.98
N SER A 536 4.99 -11.25 -19.01
CA SER A 536 5.01 -12.19 -17.90
C SER A 536 5.45 -11.59 -16.56
N LEU A 537 6.40 -10.65 -16.54
CA LEU A 537 6.91 -10.01 -15.33
C LEU A 537 5.91 -9.04 -14.67
N THR A 538 4.90 -8.56 -15.39
CA THR A 538 3.81 -7.72 -14.79
C THR A 538 3.02 -8.47 -13.71
N LYS A 539 3.09 -9.81 -13.68
CA LYS A 539 2.51 -10.66 -12.63
C LYS A 539 3.16 -10.46 -11.25
N HIS A 540 4.36 -9.87 -11.20
CA HIS A 540 5.22 -9.85 -10.01
C HIS A 540 5.79 -8.45 -9.78
N THR A 541 4.91 -7.50 -9.45
CA THR A 541 5.30 -6.13 -9.11
C THR A 541 6.12 -6.12 -7.81
N LEU A 542 7.37 -5.70 -7.90
CA LEU A 542 8.31 -5.67 -6.77
C LEU A 542 8.07 -4.42 -5.91
N GLY A 543 8.45 -4.51 -4.62
CA GLY A 543 8.26 -3.41 -3.67
C GLY A 543 6.80 -3.07 -3.35
N THR A 544 5.83 -3.93 -3.67
CA THR A 544 4.42 -3.70 -3.30
C THR A 544 4.22 -3.94 -1.81
N GLY A 545 3.91 -2.87 -1.08
CA GLY A 545 3.41 -2.93 0.28
C GLY A 545 3.64 -1.64 1.04
N TRP A 546 2.57 -1.14 1.64
CA TRP A 546 2.49 0.17 2.25
C TRP A 546 1.92 -0.03 3.66
N THR A 547 2.50 0.61 4.67
CA THR A 547 1.99 0.53 6.04
C THR A 547 0.67 1.29 6.16
N HIS A 548 -0.05 1.16 7.27
CA HIS A 548 -1.33 1.87 7.40
C HIS A 548 -1.11 3.37 7.61
N GLU A 549 -0.11 3.68 8.42
CA GLU A 549 0.38 4.99 8.81
C GLU A 549 0.74 5.82 7.57
N LEU A 550 1.45 5.20 6.62
CA LEU A 550 1.80 5.82 5.34
C LEU A 550 0.58 6.08 4.43
N HIS A 551 -0.48 5.25 4.52
CA HIS A 551 -1.73 5.56 3.81
C HIS A 551 -2.47 6.76 4.40
N LEU A 552 -2.36 7.00 5.71
CA LEU A 552 -2.96 8.18 6.35
C LEU A 552 -2.21 9.46 5.95
N GLU A 553 -0.89 9.38 5.72
CA GLU A 553 -0.13 10.51 5.19
C GLU A 553 -0.42 10.78 3.70
N PHE A 554 -0.49 9.75 2.86
CA PHE A 554 -0.95 9.94 1.48
C PHE A 554 -2.36 10.58 1.45
N ALA A 555 -3.25 10.16 2.36
CA ALA A 555 -4.57 10.74 2.53
C ALA A 555 -4.56 12.22 3.01
N SER A 556 -3.54 12.65 3.78
CA SER A 556 -3.44 14.00 4.35
C SER A 556 -3.16 15.06 3.27
N ASN A 557 -2.26 14.77 2.33
CA ASN A 557 -1.83 15.73 1.30
C ASN A 557 -2.74 15.80 0.05
N ILE A 558 -3.88 15.10 0.02
CA ILE A 558 -4.83 15.20 -1.10
C ILE A 558 -5.51 16.58 -1.13
N LYS A 559 -5.49 17.24 -2.30
CA LYS A 559 -6.10 18.58 -2.52
C LYS A 559 -7.15 18.61 -3.64
N CYS A 560 -7.12 17.64 -4.56
CA CYS A 560 -7.97 17.62 -5.75
C CYS A 560 -9.45 17.30 -5.45
N ASN A 561 -10.34 17.50 -6.42
CA ASN A 561 -11.71 16.95 -6.33
C ASN A 561 -11.67 15.42 -6.52
N ILE A 562 -12.45 14.67 -5.74
CA ILE A 562 -12.50 13.20 -5.81
C ILE A 562 -13.92 12.70 -6.06
N LEU A 563 -14.06 11.77 -7.00
CA LEU A 563 -15.16 10.81 -7.05
C LEU A 563 -14.61 9.40 -6.85
N MET A 564 -15.12 8.68 -5.84
CA MET A 564 -14.93 7.25 -5.69
C MET A 564 -16.17 6.51 -6.22
N VAL A 565 -15.99 5.62 -7.20
CA VAL A 565 -17.04 4.77 -7.76
C VAL A 565 -16.79 3.33 -7.34
N ARG A 566 -17.65 2.74 -6.51
CA ARG A 566 -17.49 1.38 -6.00
C ARG A 566 -18.59 0.45 -6.51
N ALA A 567 -18.25 -0.80 -6.86
CA ALA A 567 -19.28 -1.79 -7.13
C ALA A 567 -19.89 -2.29 -5.81
N LYS A 568 -21.22 -2.45 -5.72
CA LYS A 568 -21.89 -3.06 -4.54
C LYS A 568 -21.48 -4.51 -4.23
N GLN A 569 -20.77 -5.15 -5.16
CA GLN A 569 -20.19 -6.49 -5.03
C GLN A 569 -18.64 -6.46 -5.15
N GLY A 570 -18.04 -5.27 -5.01
CA GLY A 570 -16.59 -5.07 -5.06
C GLY A 570 -15.88 -5.79 -3.91
N ILE A 571 -14.61 -6.14 -4.12
CA ILE A 571 -13.84 -6.93 -3.18
C ILE A 571 -13.19 -6.01 -2.12
N MET A 572 -13.42 -6.31 -0.85
CA MET A 572 -12.65 -5.73 0.26
C MET A 572 -11.26 -6.39 0.30
N TYR A 573 -10.20 -5.61 0.08
CA TYR A 573 -8.81 -6.09 0.09
C TYR A 573 -8.07 -5.85 1.42
N GLU A 574 -8.64 -5.06 2.34
CA GLU A 574 -8.06 -4.76 3.65
C GLU A 574 -9.14 -4.65 4.75
N LYS A 575 -8.71 -4.34 5.98
CA LYS A 575 -9.61 -4.05 7.11
C LYS A 575 -10.47 -2.81 6.83
N ILE A 576 -11.76 -2.89 7.12
CA ILE A 576 -12.72 -1.77 6.92
C ILE A 576 -12.30 -0.53 7.71
N GLU A 577 -11.68 -0.72 8.89
CA GLU A 577 -11.19 0.35 9.74
C GLU A 577 -10.09 1.17 9.06
N TYR A 578 -9.18 0.53 8.32
CA TYR A 578 -8.07 1.18 7.63
C TYR A 578 -8.53 1.95 6.38
N GLU A 579 -9.48 1.39 5.62
CA GLU A 579 -10.10 2.12 4.50
C GLU A 579 -10.90 3.33 5.03
N LYS A 580 -11.67 3.14 6.12
CA LYS A 580 -12.44 4.21 6.76
C LYS A 580 -11.57 5.35 7.26
N GLN A 581 -10.47 5.08 7.97
CA GLN A 581 -9.62 6.16 8.51
C GLN A 581 -9.02 7.03 7.40
N ALA A 582 -8.53 6.42 6.31
CA ALA A 582 -8.05 7.16 5.15
C ALA A 582 -9.18 7.98 4.48
N LEU A 583 -10.38 7.39 4.31
CA LEU A 583 -11.54 8.11 3.76
C LEU A 583 -12.02 9.25 4.65
N ASP A 584 -11.94 9.12 5.98
CA ASP A 584 -12.35 10.16 6.92
C ASP A 584 -11.35 11.33 6.96
N ILE A 585 -10.06 11.10 6.69
CA ILE A 585 -9.09 12.17 6.40
C ILE A 585 -9.44 12.86 5.08
N ILE A 586 -9.60 12.09 4.00
CA ILE A 586 -9.75 12.61 2.62
C ILE A 586 -10.99 13.50 2.44
N LYS A 587 -12.08 13.24 3.16
CA LYS A 587 -13.27 14.11 3.18
C LYS A 587 -12.99 15.52 3.69
N ASN A 588 -11.93 15.71 4.47
CA ASN A 588 -11.55 17.00 5.04
C ASN A 588 -10.43 17.71 4.24
N THR A 589 -9.70 16.99 3.40
CA THR A 589 -8.53 17.51 2.66
C THR A 589 -8.81 17.72 1.16
N ALA A 590 -9.59 16.82 0.53
CA ALA A 590 -10.00 16.96 -0.86
C ALA A 590 -10.92 18.18 -1.08
N GLY A 591 -10.66 18.98 -2.13
CA GLY A 591 -11.45 20.18 -2.43
C GLY A 591 -12.95 19.91 -2.65
N LYS A 592 -13.30 18.70 -3.09
CA LYS A 592 -14.63 18.07 -3.06
C LYS A 592 -14.46 16.57 -2.93
N PHE A 593 -15.36 15.87 -2.23
CA PHE A 593 -15.37 14.40 -2.16
C PHE A 593 -16.79 13.86 -2.38
N GLU A 594 -16.94 12.97 -3.36
CA GLU A 594 -18.16 12.20 -3.60
C GLU A 594 -17.88 10.69 -3.64
N HIS A 595 -18.81 9.88 -3.16
CA HIS A 595 -18.74 8.42 -3.20
C HIS A 595 -20.05 7.86 -3.76
N CYS A 596 -19.97 7.02 -4.80
CA CYS A 596 -21.11 6.41 -5.47
C CYS A 596 -20.99 4.88 -5.47
N GLU A 597 -21.96 4.21 -4.85
CA GLU A 597 -22.11 2.75 -4.95
C GLU A 597 -23.00 2.35 -6.13
N VAL A 598 -22.43 1.61 -7.07
CA VAL A 598 -23.06 1.25 -8.34
C VAL A 598 -23.39 -0.24 -8.38
N GLU A 599 -24.58 -0.58 -8.86
CA GLU A 599 -24.94 -1.95 -9.21
C GLU A 599 -24.36 -2.31 -10.57
N VAL A 600 -23.86 -3.55 -10.70
CA VAL A 600 -22.93 -4.03 -11.75
C VAL A 600 -23.39 -3.79 -13.21
N ASN A 601 -24.66 -3.39 -13.43
CA ASN A 601 -25.27 -3.17 -14.74
C ASN A 601 -25.77 -1.72 -15.00
N ARG A 602 -25.30 -0.67 -14.30
CA ARG A 602 -25.76 0.72 -14.53
C ARG A 602 -24.64 1.77 -14.63
N VAL A 603 -24.21 2.08 -15.86
CA VAL A 603 -23.13 3.05 -16.15
C VAL A 603 -23.52 4.52 -15.92
N GLN A 604 -24.83 4.85 -15.96
CA GLN A 604 -25.35 6.23 -16.03
C GLN A 604 -24.89 7.17 -14.89
N SER A 605 -24.53 6.65 -13.71
CA SER A 605 -24.08 7.46 -12.57
C SER A 605 -22.79 8.25 -12.85
N VAL A 606 -21.90 7.75 -13.72
CA VAL A 606 -20.58 8.35 -13.94
C VAL A 606 -20.66 9.62 -14.79
N SER A 607 -21.51 9.65 -15.82
CA SER A 607 -21.65 10.84 -16.69
C SER A 607 -22.19 12.05 -15.93
N LEU A 608 -23.18 11.81 -15.05
CA LEU A 608 -23.85 12.86 -14.26
C LEU A 608 -22.91 13.61 -13.30
N PHE A 609 -21.83 12.98 -12.83
CA PHE A 609 -20.81 13.67 -12.03
C PHE A 609 -19.86 14.53 -12.90
N LEU A 610 -19.48 14.02 -14.08
CA LEU A 610 -18.61 14.73 -15.02
C LEU A 610 -19.26 16.03 -15.51
N ASP A 611 -20.58 16.03 -15.72
CA ASP A 611 -21.37 17.23 -16.05
C ASP A 611 -21.29 18.29 -14.92
N ASN A 612 -21.30 17.87 -13.67
CA ASN A 612 -21.27 18.75 -12.50
C ASN A 612 -19.87 19.36 -12.24
N LEU A 613 -18.78 18.69 -12.62
CA LEU A 613 -17.42 19.24 -12.51
C LEU A 613 -17.22 20.49 -13.38
N ASN A 614 -17.77 20.51 -14.60
CA ASN A 614 -17.53 21.58 -15.58
C ASN A 614 -18.28 22.89 -15.29
N THR A 615 -19.36 22.87 -14.49
CA THR A 615 -20.27 24.03 -14.34
C THR A 615 -19.98 24.91 -13.11
N ASN A 616 -19.23 24.37 -12.14
CA ASN A 616 -18.75 25.05 -10.93
C ASN A 616 -19.82 25.81 -10.09
N LYS A 617 -21.10 25.43 -10.24
CA LYS A 617 -22.26 26.04 -9.56
C LYS A 617 -23.26 24.97 -9.15
N ILE A 618 -23.36 24.67 -7.85
CA ILE A 618 -24.47 23.89 -7.29
C ILE A 618 -24.98 24.58 -6.02
N THR A 619 -26.26 24.94 -6.02
CA THR A 619 -26.99 25.40 -4.83
C THR A 619 -27.94 24.31 -4.32
N LEU A 620 -28.25 24.32 -3.02
CA LEU A 620 -29.01 23.29 -2.30
C LEU A 620 -30.37 22.90 -2.93
N ALA A 621 -30.99 23.77 -3.73
CA ALA A 621 -32.26 23.49 -4.42
C ALA A 621 -32.17 22.34 -5.43
N SER A 622 -30.99 22.09 -6.01
CA SER A 622 -30.75 21.03 -6.99
C SER A 622 -30.90 19.62 -6.40
N VAL A 623 -30.20 19.34 -5.29
CA VAL A 623 -30.20 18.05 -4.59
C VAL A 623 -31.61 17.66 -4.12
N ALA A 624 -32.40 18.64 -3.67
CA ALA A 624 -33.78 18.45 -3.26
C ALA A 624 -34.71 18.00 -4.42
N ALA A 625 -34.42 18.38 -5.66
CA ALA A 625 -35.20 17.95 -6.83
C ALA A 625 -34.90 16.49 -7.23
N TRP A 626 -33.64 16.04 -7.10
CA TRP A 626 -33.19 14.73 -7.58
C TRP A 626 -33.84 13.56 -6.81
N SER A 627 -33.91 13.67 -5.48
CA SER A 627 -34.58 12.65 -4.64
C SER A 627 -36.07 12.51 -4.98
N LYS A 628 -36.72 13.63 -5.36
CA LYS A 628 -38.15 13.65 -5.68
C LYS A 628 -38.49 13.08 -7.06
N ALA A 629 -37.56 13.15 -8.02
CA ALA A 629 -37.72 12.57 -9.35
C ALA A 629 -37.64 11.03 -9.34
N LEU A 630 -36.68 10.47 -8.59
CA LEU A 630 -36.48 9.02 -8.48
C LEU A 630 -37.63 8.28 -7.77
N LEU A 631 -38.41 8.96 -6.93
CA LEU A 631 -39.54 8.39 -6.21
C LEU A 631 -40.90 8.45 -6.96
N LEU A 632 -40.98 9.10 -8.12
CA LEU A 632 -42.26 9.39 -8.79
C LEU A 632 -42.46 8.82 -10.21
N GLN A 633 -41.54 8.02 -10.74
CA GLN A 633 -41.83 7.23 -11.97
C GLN A 633 -42.66 5.97 -11.71
N GLY A 634 -43.73 6.11 -10.91
CA GLY A 634 -44.77 5.11 -10.68
C GLY A 634 -46.05 5.33 -11.49
N THR A 635 -46.13 6.40 -12.31
CA THR A 635 -47.35 6.78 -13.05
C THR A 635 -47.07 7.23 -14.49
N ARG A 636 -47.80 6.61 -15.43
CA ARG A 636 -48.04 6.91 -16.86
C ARG A 636 -47.37 8.17 -17.48
N LEU A 637 -46.64 7.94 -18.58
CA LEU A 637 -46.28 8.96 -19.58
C LEU A 637 -47.13 8.83 -20.87
N PRO A 638 -47.16 9.84 -21.78
CA PRO A 638 -48.25 10.01 -22.77
C PRO A 638 -48.22 9.13 -24.04
N LEU A 639 -49.36 9.13 -24.75
CA LEU A 639 -49.65 8.38 -25.97
C LEU A 639 -49.15 9.08 -27.27
N THR A 640 -47.86 8.94 -27.64
CA THR A 640 -47.39 9.42 -28.97
C THR A 640 -46.25 8.62 -29.65
N TRP A 641 -45.88 7.43 -29.18
CA TRP A 641 -44.75 6.64 -29.76
C TRP A 641 -45.05 5.15 -30.05
N ARG A 642 -46.30 4.81 -30.39
CA ARG A 642 -46.72 3.39 -30.53
C ARG A 642 -46.56 2.78 -31.93
N SER A 643 -46.47 3.60 -32.98
CA SER A 643 -46.64 3.17 -34.39
C SER A 643 -45.38 2.66 -35.11
N ARG A 644 -44.29 2.29 -34.41
CA ARG A 644 -43.04 1.87 -35.08
C ARG A 644 -42.26 0.71 -34.44
N LEU A 645 -42.89 -0.04 -33.52
CA LEU A 645 -42.32 -1.29 -32.96
C LEU A 645 -43.24 -2.52 -33.12
N GLU A 646 -44.52 -2.32 -33.43
CA GLU A 646 -45.50 -3.40 -33.60
C GLU A 646 -45.36 -4.14 -34.97
N SER A 647 -44.39 -3.79 -35.82
CA SER A 647 -44.15 -4.40 -37.15
C SER A 647 -42.97 -5.38 -37.20
N LEU A 648 -42.46 -5.85 -36.05
CA LEU A 648 -41.32 -6.77 -35.96
C LEU A 648 -41.57 -8.00 -35.06
N SER A 649 -42.70 -8.09 -34.34
CA SER A 649 -43.01 -9.24 -33.46
C SER A 649 -43.77 -10.38 -34.16
N GLU A 650 -44.42 -10.15 -35.31
CA GLU A 650 -45.28 -11.15 -35.98
C GLU A 650 -44.52 -12.22 -36.80
N ARG A 651 -43.27 -12.56 -36.46
CA ARG A 651 -42.49 -13.60 -37.18
C ARG A 651 -42.02 -14.79 -36.35
N ASP A 652 -41.96 -14.69 -35.03
CA ASP A 652 -41.43 -15.77 -34.18
C ASP A 652 -42.53 -16.74 -33.67
N ASP A 653 -43.78 -16.29 -33.58
CA ASP A 653 -44.94 -17.08 -33.08
C ASP A 653 -45.33 -18.30 -33.96
N GLN A 654 -44.66 -18.54 -35.09
CA GLN A 654 -44.84 -19.72 -35.93
C GLN A 654 -43.92 -20.90 -35.53
N ALA A 655 -42.90 -20.68 -34.71
CA ALA A 655 -41.89 -21.70 -34.39
C ALA A 655 -42.33 -22.72 -33.31
N GLU A 656 -43.16 -22.32 -32.34
CA GLU A 656 -43.35 -23.06 -31.09
C GLU A 656 -44.29 -24.29 -31.17
N LYS A 657 -44.70 -24.71 -32.38
CA LYS A 657 -45.72 -25.76 -32.59
C LYS A 657 -45.21 -27.18 -32.83
N ARG A 658 -43.92 -27.47 -32.58
CA ARG A 658 -43.34 -28.84 -32.71
C ARG A 658 -42.25 -29.15 -31.68
N GLY A 659 -42.57 -30.01 -30.71
CA GLY A 659 -41.56 -30.81 -29.99
C GLY A 659 -41.69 -30.85 -28.47
N LYS A 660 -42.17 -31.99 -27.96
CA LYS A 660 -42.07 -32.55 -26.58
C LYS A 660 -41.50 -31.67 -25.45
N VAL A 661 -42.28 -31.56 -24.38
CA VAL A 661 -41.86 -31.04 -23.06
C VAL A 661 -41.32 -32.20 -22.20
N ASP A 662 -40.11 -32.06 -21.66
CA ASP A 662 -39.62 -32.86 -20.53
C ASP A 662 -39.96 -32.20 -19.18
N GLU A 663 -40.18 -33.00 -18.14
CA GLU A 663 -40.91 -32.55 -16.94
C GLU A 663 -40.10 -31.70 -15.94
N ASP A 664 -38.76 -31.69 -16.03
CA ASP A 664 -37.86 -31.00 -15.08
C ASP A 664 -38.10 -29.49 -14.95
N HIS A 665 -38.69 -28.84 -15.97
CA HIS A 665 -38.95 -27.40 -15.94
C HIS A 665 -40.08 -26.97 -14.97
N LYS A 666 -40.83 -27.90 -14.37
CA LYS A 666 -41.81 -27.58 -13.31
C LYS A 666 -41.18 -27.50 -11.92
N SER A 667 -40.32 -28.46 -11.56
CA SER A 667 -39.73 -28.56 -10.22
C SER A 667 -38.92 -27.30 -9.85
N HIS A 668 -38.13 -26.79 -10.80
CA HIS A 668 -37.26 -25.64 -10.58
C HIS A 668 -38.04 -24.33 -10.33
N LYS A 669 -39.11 -24.08 -11.10
CA LYS A 669 -39.98 -22.90 -10.94
C LYS A 669 -40.81 -22.95 -9.65
N GLU A 670 -41.14 -24.13 -9.15
CA GLU A 670 -41.82 -24.28 -7.86
C GLU A 670 -40.86 -24.11 -6.67
N CYS A 671 -39.60 -24.54 -6.82
CA CYS A 671 -38.53 -24.24 -5.87
C CYS A 671 -38.22 -22.73 -5.78
N GLU A 672 -38.17 -22.02 -6.92
CA GLU A 672 -38.06 -20.56 -6.93
C GLU A 672 -39.25 -19.86 -6.29
N LYS A 673 -40.50 -20.30 -6.58
CA LYS A 673 -41.70 -19.77 -5.91
C LYS A 673 -41.71 -20.03 -4.40
N LYS A 674 -41.10 -21.11 -3.92
CA LYS A 674 -40.85 -21.34 -2.48
C LYS A 674 -39.80 -20.37 -1.92
N ARG A 675 -38.65 -20.18 -2.60
CA ARG A 675 -37.61 -19.22 -2.18
C ARG A 675 -38.13 -17.78 -2.15
N LEU A 676 -38.88 -17.34 -3.15
CA LEU A 676 -39.48 -16.00 -3.21
C LEU A 676 -40.54 -15.75 -2.12
N ARG A 677 -41.14 -16.80 -1.55
CA ARG A 677 -42.05 -16.71 -0.39
C ARG A 677 -41.33 -16.65 0.97
N GLN A 678 -40.01 -16.77 1.02
CA GLN A 678 -39.19 -16.59 2.24
C GLN A 678 -38.41 -15.27 2.26
N ARG A 679 -39.01 -14.18 1.78
CA ARG A 679 -38.52 -12.82 2.07
C ARG A 679 -38.81 -12.45 3.53
N LYS A 680 -37.93 -12.92 4.42
CA LYS A 680 -37.84 -12.48 5.82
C LYS A 680 -37.77 -10.94 5.88
N GLU A 681 -38.55 -10.31 6.76
CA GLU A 681 -38.75 -8.86 6.74
C GLU A 681 -37.50 -8.10 7.23
N LEU A 682 -36.70 -7.60 6.29
CA LEU A 682 -35.51 -6.77 6.55
C LEU A 682 -35.86 -5.28 6.52
N LEU A 683 -35.62 -4.60 7.64
CA LEU A 683 -35.73 -3.15 7.78
C LEU A 683 -34.35 -2.56 8.09
N ASN A 684 -33.85 -1.66 7.24
CA ASN A 684 -32.59 -0.96 7.46
C ASN A 684 -32.85 0.55 7.54
N VAL A 685 -32.38 1.19 8.61
CA VAL A 685 -32.54 2.62 8.88
C VAL A 685 -31.14 3.21 9.11
N CYS A 686 -30.64 4.00 8.16
CA CYS A 686 -29.31 4.62 8.26
C CYS A 686 -29.41 6.15 8.11
N GLY A 687 -28.73 6.91 8.98
CA GLY A 687 -28.66 8.39 8.89
C GLY A 687 -29.99 9.12 9.08
N ALA A 688 -31.01 8.46 9.62
CA ALA A 688 -32.37 9.01 9.65
C ALA A 688 -32.55 10.06 10.76
N LEU A 689 -32.90 11.29 10.37
CA LEU A 689 -33.44 12.32 11.25
C LEU A 689 -34.97 12.26 11.24
N LEU A 690 -35.57 11.90 12.38
CA LEU A 690 -37.02 11.86 12.58
C LEU A 690 -37.46 12.96 13.55
N GLY A 691 -37.96 14.06 13.00
CA GLY A 691 -38.54 15.17 13.75
C GLY A 691 -37.54 16.27 14.11
N LEU A 692 -37.77 17.46 13.55
CA LEU A 692 -37.08 18.71 13.85
C LEU A 692 -38.16 19.80 14.04
N SER A 693 -38.07 20.62 15.09
CA SER A 693 -39.02 21.70 15.35
C SER A 693 -38.41 22.79 16.25
N HIS A 694 -39.07 23.95 16.32
CA HIS A 694 -38.79 25.00 17.31
C HIS A 694 -39.85 25.08 18.43
N GLY A 695 -41.00 24.41 18.27
CA GLY A 695 -42.10 24.40 19.24
C GLY A 695 -42.08 23.18 20.16
N LEU A 696 -43.28 22.66 20.48
CA LEU A 696 -43.44 21.32 21.05
C LEU A 696 -43.33 20.27 19.94
N LEU A 697 -42.72 19.13 20.23
CA LEU A 697 -42.65 17.98 19.32
C LEU A 697 -42.97 16.70 20.08
N GLU A 698 -43.93 15.93 19.57
CA GLU A 698 -44.27 14.61 20.08
C GLU A 698 -44.15 13.55 18.97
N ILE A 699 -43.30 12.55 19.20
CA ILE A 699 -43.03 11.45 18.26
C ILE A 699 -43.71 10.19 18.79
N ASN A 700 -44.69 9.67 18.04
CA ASN A 700 -45.49 8.49 18.41
C ASN A 700 -45.22 7.31 17.47
N ILE A 701 -44.57 6.25 17.97
CA ILE A 701 -44.29 5.01 17.24
C ILE A 701 -45.14 3.88 17.84
N LEU A 702 -46.23 3.52 17.16
CA LEU A 702 -47.24 2.58 17.67
C LEU A 702 -46.81 1.10 17.58
N SER A 703 -46.13 0.70 16.50
CA SER A 703 -45.55 -0.64 16.38
C SER A 703 -44.48 -0.64 15.30
N ILE A 704 -43.32 -1.21 15.61
CA ILE A 704 -42.35 -1.67 14.61
C ILE A 704 -42.33 -3.20 14.67
N LYS A 705 -42.41 -3.83 13.50
CA LYS A 705 -42.24 -5.27 13.30
C LYS A 705 -41.26 -5.46 12.16
N ALA A 706 -40.32 -6.36 12.34
CA ALA A 706 -39.41 -6.86 11.32
C ALA A 706 -38.93 -8.26 11.76
N GLU A 707 -38.20 -8.94 10.90
CA GLU A 707 -37.43 -10.14 11.28
C GLU A 707 -35.95 -9.79 11.47
N PHE A 708 -35.44 -8.86 10.66
CA PHE A 708 -34.13 -8.24 10.83
C PHE A 708 -34.29 -6.72 10.83
N TRP A 709 -33.88 -6.04 11.90
CA TRP A 709 -33.87 -4.57 11.96
C TRP A 709 -32.48 -4.05 12.26
N ASN A 710 -31.89 -3.28 11.34
CA ASN A 710 -30.64 -2.54 11.59
C ASN A 710 -30.92 -1.04 11.67
N VAL A 711 -30.39 -0.38 12.70
CA VAL A 711 -30.43 1.07 12.90
C VAL A 711 -29.00 1.58 13.02
N CYS A 712 -28.59 2.52 12.17
CA CYS A 712 -27.25 3.12 12.17
C CYS A 712 -27.31 4.65 12.08
N GLY A 713 -26.65 5.38 12.97
CA GLY A 713 -26.54 6.85 12.86
C GLY A 713 -27.89 7.59 12.89
N ALA A 714 -28.88 7.08 13.63
CA ALA A 714 -30.23 7.62 13.64
C ALA A 714 -30.46 8.62 14.79
N LEU A 715 -31.12 9.75 14.49
CA LEU A 715 -31.51 10.78 15.44
C LEU A 715 -33.03 10.93 15.45
N LEU A 716 -33.67 10.59 16.57
CA LEU A 716 -35.11 10.76 16.77
C LEU A 716 -35.37 11.96 17.69
N GLY A 717 -35.84 13.06 17.11
CA GLY A 717 -36.21 14.30 17.78
C GLY A 717 -35.02 15.22 18.08
N LEU A 718 -34.97 16.36 17.37
CA LEU A 718 -34.13 17.51 17.70
C LEU A 718 -35.01 18.74 17.97
N LEU A 719 -34.87 19.36 19.15
CA LEU A 719 -35.81 20.39 19.63
C LEU A 719 -35.17 21.43 20.57
N HIS A 720 -35.63 22.67 20.49
CA HIS A 720 -35.28 23.70 21.49
C HIS A 720 -36.27 23.72 22.68
N GLY A 721 -37.55 23.42 22.45
CA GLY A 721 -38.59 23.30 23.48
C GLY A 721 -38.69 21.90 24.14
N PRO A 722 -39.84 21.58 24.75
CA PRO A 722 -40.10 20.28 25.39
C PRO A 722 -40.37 19.16 24.38
N LEU A 723 -39.62 18.06 24.45
CA LEU A 723 -39.65 16.93 23.51
C LEU A 723 -40.26 15.69 24.18
N LYS A 724 -41.20 15.02 23.49
CA LYS A 724 -41.79 13.77 23.96
C LYS A 724 -41.67 12.67 22.91
N ILE A 725 -41.17 11.51 23.30
CA ILE A 725 -41.00 10.34 22.42
C ILE A 725 -41.72 9.16 23.05
N ASN A 726 -42.65 8.53 22.33
CA ASN A 726 -43.39 7.36 22.79
C ASN A 726 -43.20 6.22 21.80
N ILE A 727 -42.65 5.09 22.26
CA ILE A 727 -42.48 3.87 21.47
C ILE A 727 -43.27 2.74 22.16
N LEU A 728 -44.39 2.35 21.56
CA LEU A 728 -45.37 1.46 22.19
C LEU A 728 -44.96 -0.02 22.05
N SER A 729 -44.45 -0.44 20.90
CA SER A 729 -43.99 -1.82 20.67
C SER A 729 -42.92 -1.91 19.58
N ILE A 730 -41.85 -2.65 19.88
CA ILE A 730 -40.84 -3.12 18.94
C ILE A 730 -40.83 -4.65 18.96
N ARG A 731 -40.91 -5.29 17.79
CA ARG A 731 -40.70 -6.72 17.61
C ARG A 731 -39.71 -6.98 16.47
N ALA A 732 -38.68 -7.76 16.75
CA ALA A 732 -37.66 -8.20 15.80
C ALA A 732 -37.34 -9.69 16.01
N GLY A 733 -36.67 -10.33 15.05
CA GLY A 733 -35.82 -11.49 15.33
C GLY A 733 -34.45 -10.97 15.80
N LEU A 734 -33.64 -10.51 14.84
CA LEU A 734 -32.43 -9.73 15.11
C LEU A 734 -32.76 -8.23 15.15
N TRP A 735 -32.39 -7.54 16.23
CA TRP A 735 -32.33 -6.07 16.28
C TRP A 735 -30.90 -5.60 16.55
N ASN A 736 -30.37 -4.74 15.68
CA ASN A 736 -29.02 -4.20 15.75
C ASN A 736 -29.07 -2.67 15.73
N VAL A 737 -28.44 -2.01 16.72
CA VAL A 737 -28.45 -0.56 16.88
C VAL A 737 -27.01 -0.06 17.01
N CYS A 738 -26.58 0.82 16.11
CA CYS A 738 -25.24 1.42 16.12
C CYS A 738 -25.33 2.96 16.04
N GLY A 739 -24.72 3.70 16.96
CA GLY A 739 -24.63 5.16 16.86
C GLY A 739 -25.99 5.88 16.86
N ALA A 740 -26.91 5.51 17.76
CA ALA A 740 -28.29 6.04 17.77
C ALA A 740 -28.55 7.00 18.92
N LEU A 741 -29.20 8.14 18.65
CA LEU A 741 -29.60 9.17 19.61
C LEU A 741 -31.12 9.34 19.65
N LEU A 742 -31.72 9.00 20.79
CA LEU A 742 -33.16 9.05 21.04
C LEU A 742 -33.54 10.28 21.88
N GLY A 743 -33.49 11.43 21.21
CA GLY A 743 -33.92 12.74 21.70
C GLY A 743 -32.76 13.68 22.04
N LEU A 744 -32.76 14.88 21.46
CA LEU A 744 -31.90 16.00 21.83
C LEU A 744 -32.78 17.24 22.06
N SER A 745 -32.78 17.76 23.29
CA SER A 745 -33.68 18.83 23.73
C SER A 745 -32.98 19.89 24.59
N CYS A 746 -33.21 21.18 24.31
CA CYS A 746 -32.85 22.25 25.25
C CYS A 746 -33.90 22.43 26.38
N GLY A 747 -35.10 21.89 26.21
CA GLY A 747 -36.15 21.84 27.24
C GLY A 747 -36.24 20.47 27.93
N PRO A 748 -37.36 20.20 28.64
CA PRO A 748 -37.65 18.88 29.19
C PRO A 748 -37.81 17.81 28.11
N LEU A 749 -37.18 16.65 28.29
CA LEU A 749 -37.29 15.49 27.41
C LEU A 749 -37.95 14.33 28.16
N LYS A 750 -39.03 13.78 27.60
CA LYS A 750 -39.71 12.59 28.13
C LYS A 750 -39.76 11.47 27.10
N THR A 751 -38.98 10.42 27.33
CA THR A 751 -38.88 9.24 26.46
C THR A 751 -39.55 8.04 27.13
N ASN A 752 -40.62 7.54 26.53
CA ASN A 752 -41.43 6.42 27.03
C ASN A 752 -41.31 5.24 26.06
N ILE A 753 -40.89 4.07 26.54
CA ILE A 753 -40.77 2.84 25.74
C ILE A 753 -41.48 1.71 26.48
N LEU A 754 -42.53 1.12 25.88
CA LEU A 754 -43.44 0.18 26.56
C LEU A 754 -43.19 -1.30 26.23
N SER A 755 -42.62 -1.63 25.06
CA SER A 755 -42.29 -3.02 24.74
C SER A 755 -41.21 -3.14 23.69
N ILE A 756 -40.22 -3.99 23.98
CA ILE A 756 -39.16 -4.43 23.07
C ILE A 756 -39.09 -5.96 23.20
N ARG A 757 -39.25 -6.68 22.10
CA ARG A 757 -38.96 -8.11 21.99
C ARG A 757 -38.12 -8.37 20.76
N ALA A 758 -36.92 -8.88 20.95
CA ALA A 758 -36.01 -9.32 19.90
C ALA A 758 -35.35 -10.61 20.39
N GLU A 759 -35.24 -11.62 19.54
CA GLU A 759 -34.58 -12.89 19.84
C GLU A 759 -33.09 -12.67 20.12
N LEU A 760 -32.45 -11.83 19.29
CA LEU A 760 -31.07 -11.38 19.46
C LEU A 760 -31.05 -9.84 19.38
N TRP A 761 -30.59 -9.18 20.45
CA TRP A 761 -30.52 -7.72 20.51
C TRP A 761 -29.08 -7.24 20.70
N ASN A 762 -28.56 -6.48 19.73
CA ASN A 762 -27.23 -5.89 19.73
C ASN A 762 -27.31 -4.36 19.78
N VAL A 763 -26.55 -3.72 20.68
CA VAL A 763 -26.49 -2.26 20.83
C VAL A 763 -25.02 -1.82 20.95
N CYS A 764 -24.60 -0.89 20.09
CA CYS A 764 -23.26 -0.30 20.09
C CYS A 764 -23.33 1.23 19.99
N GLY A 765 -22.83 1.97 20.97
CA GLY A 765 -22.80 3.44 20.90
C GLY A 765 -24.19 4.09 20.85
N ALA A 766 -25.05 3.83 21.83
CA ALA A 766 -26.43 4.37 21.85
C ALA A 766 -26.67 5.31 23.04
N LEU A 767 -27.35 6.45 22.80
CA LEU A 767 -27.70 7.45 23.82
C LEU A 767 -29.22 7.65 23.85
N LEU A 768 -29.87 7.24 24.94
CA LEU A 768 -31.31 7.44 25.14
C LEU A 768 -31.59 8.79 25.81
N GLY A 769 -31.35 9.87 25.07
CA GLY A 769 -31.76 11.22 25.42
C GLY A 769 -30.65 12.12 25.94
N LEU A 770 -30.58 13.33 25.40
CA LEU A 770 -29.74 14.43 25.88
C LEU A 770 -30.62 15.67 26.12
N SER A 771 -30.60 16.20 27.35
CA SER A 771 -31.50 17.28 27.78
C SER A 771 -30.78 18.34 28.62
N HIS A 772 -31.03 19.62 28.33
CA HIS A 772 -30.62 20.70 29.23
C HIS A 772 -31.65 20.91 30.37
N GLY A 773 -32.91 20.50 30.18
CA GLY A 773 -33.95 20.47 31.20
C GLY A 773 -34.09 19.12 31.92
N LEU A 774 -35.27 18.88 32.50
CA LEU A 774 -35.69 17.60 33.09
C LEU A 774 -35.67 16.48 32.04
N LEU A 775 -34.96 15.39 32.33
CA LEU A 775 -34.97 14.17 31.51
C LEU A 775 -35.71 13.05 32.25
N GLU A 776 -36.87 12.61 31.74
CA GLU A 776 -37.56 11.42 32.25
C GLU A 776 -37.59 10.30 31.22
N ILE A 777 -36.94 9.18 31.56
CA ILE A 777 -36.81 7.98 30.74
C ILE A 777 -37.65 6.88 31.39
N ASN A 778 -38.83 6.61 30.82
CA ASN A 778 -39.75 5.57 31.29
C ASN A 778 -39.68 4.36 30.37
N ILE A 779 -38.85 3.38 30.71
CA ILE A 779 -38.74 2.11 29.98
C ILE A 779 -39.57 1.05 30.71
N LEU A 780 -40.87 1.08 30.43
CA LEU A 780 -41.86 0.16 30.95
C LEU A 780 -41.75 -1.22 30.26
N PHE A 781 -40.57 -1.84 30.25
CA PHE A 781 -40.35 -3.17 29.67
C PHE A 781 -41.31 -4.20 30.28
N LEU A 782 -42.39 -4.52 29.56
CA LEU A 782 -43.35 -5.57 29.94
C LEU A 782 -42.82 -6.99 29.71
N SER A 783 -41.81 -7.13 28.85
CA SER A 783 -40.94 -8.31 28.70
C SER A 783 -40.00 -8.02 27.53
N ILE A 784 -38.71 -7.86 27.81
CA ILE A 784 -37.72 -8.38 26.88
C ILE A 784 -37.88 -9.91 26.92
N LYS A 785 -37.78 -10.56 25.76
CA LYS A 785 -37.46 -11.99 25.67
C LYS A 785 -36.44 -12.13 24.56
N ALA A 786 -35.18 -11.92 24.95
CA ALA A 786 -34.01 -12.14 24.11
C ALA A 786 -33.29 -13.39 24.61
N GLU A 787 -32.92 -14.26 23.68
CA GLU A 787 -32.07 -15.41 23.94
C GLU A 787 -30.64 -14.92 24.18
N PHE A 788 -30.23 -13.83 23.49
CA PHE A 788 -28.94 -13.18 23.68
C PHE A 788 -29.05 -11.64 23.59
N TRP A 789 -28.59 -10.94 24.63
CA TRP A 789 -28.52 -9.47 24.70
C TRP A 789 -27.07 -9.00 24.77
N ASN A 790 -26.65 -8.18 23.80
CA ASN A 790 -25.30 -7.64 23.68
C ASN A 790 -25.32 -6.09 23.69
N VAL A 791 -24.54 -5.48 24.58
CA VAL A 791 -24.47 -4.01 24.73
C VAL A 791 -23.03 -3.55 24.89
N CYS A 792 -22.55 -2.70 23.99
CA CYS A 792 -21.23 -2.08 24.03
C CYS A 792 -21.36 -0.54 23.98
N GLY A 793 -21.00 0.17 25.05
CA GLY A 793 -21.02 1.64 25.06
C GLY A 793 -22.43 2.24 24.91
N ALA A 794 -23.30 2.09 25.92
CA ALA A 794 -24.66 2.64 25.90
C ALA A 794 -24.93 3.53 27.12
N LEU A 795 -25.48 4.72 26.89
CA LEU A 795 -25.79 5.70 27.94
C LEU A 795 -27.31 5.95 28.01
N LEU A 796 -27.91 5.58 29.14
CA LEU A 796 -29.34 5.78 29.40
C LEU A 796 -29.62 7.18 29.96
N GLY A 797 -29.25 8.20 29.17
CA GLY A 797 -29.58 9.61 29.40
C GLY A 797 -28.42 10.47 29.86
N LEU A 798 -28.35 11.70 29.35
CA LEU A 798 -27.45 12.75 29.84
C LEU A 798 -28.26 14.04 30.05
N SER A 799 -28.22 14.59 31.27
CA SER A 799 -29.07 15.72 31.66
C SER A 799 -28.30 16.80 32.43
N HIS A 800 -28.63 18.06 32.19
CA HIS A 800 -28.22 19.16 33.07
C HIS A 800 -29.24 19.41 34.19
N GLY A 801 -30.53 19.22 33.91
CA GLY A 801 -31.59 19.17 34.91
C GLY A 801 -31.65 17.82 35.67
N PRO A 802 -32.73 17.57 36.42
CA PRO A 802 -32.96 16.29 37.07
C PRO A 802 -33.09 15.15 36.04
N LEU A 803 -32.60 13.96 36.38
CA LEU A 803 -32.69 12.75 35.56
C LEU A 803 -33.46 11.66 36.31
N LYS A 804 -34.58 11.21 35.75
CA LYS A 804 -35.37 10.11 36.31
C LYS A 804 -35.48 8.95 35.32
N ILE A 805 -34.96 7.80 35.70
CA ILE A 805 -34.97 6.56 34.91
C ILE A 805 -35.87 5.54 35.64
N ASN A 806 -36.84 4.97 34.92
CA ASN A 806 -37.76 3.95 35.45
C ASN A 806 -37.75 2.73 34.53
N ILE A 807 -37.37 1.57 35.06
CA ILE A 807 -37.20 0.30 34.34
C ILE A 807 -38.07 -0.76 35.01
N LEU A 808 -39.01 -1.37 34.26
CA LEU A 808 -39.99 -2.31 34.83
C LEU A 808 -39.47 -3.75 34.94
N SER A 809 -39.06 -4.38 33.84
CA SER A 809 -38.52 -5.74 33.86
C SER A 809 -37.56 -6.03 32.71
N ILE A 810 -36.29 -6.28 33.02
CA ILE A 810 -35.31 -6.76 32.04
C ILE A 810 -35.21 -8.29 32.16
N ARG A 811 -35.38 -9.02 31.05
CA ARG A 811 -35.18 -10.47 30.99
C ARG A 811 -34.46 -10.88 29.71
N ALA A 812 -33.36 -11.61 29.86
CA ALA A 812 -32.67 -12.28 28.77
C ALA A 812 -31.97 -13.56 29.28
N GLU A 813 -31.82 -14.54 28.40
CA GLU A 813 -31.26 -15.87 28.73
C GLU A 813 -29.71 -15.84 28.72
N LEU A 814 -29.10 -15.00 27.88
CA LEU A 814 -27.67 -14.68 27.88
C LEU A 814 -27.44 -13.16 27.81
N TRP A 815 -26.42 -12.70 28.53
CA TRP A 815 -26.08 -11.28 28.70
C TRP A 815 -24.59 -11.06 28.39
N ASN A 816 -24.28 -10.07 27.55
CA ASN A 816 -22.93 -9.55 27.36
C ASN A 816 -22.98 -8.01 27.36
N ILE A 817 -22.38 -7.37 28.38
CA ILE A 817 -22.48 -5.92 28.57
C ILE A 817 -21.11 -5.34 28.90
N SER A 818 -20.64 -4.41 28.06
CA SER A 818 -19.42 -3.63 28.25
C SER A 818 -19.71 -2.13 28.14
N GLY A 819 -19.35 -1.35 29.16
CA GLY A 819 -19.52 0.10 29.13
C GLY A 819 -20.97 0.61 28.99
N ALA A 820 -21.94 -0.05 29.63
CA ALA A 820 -23.28 0.51 29.78
C ALA A 820 -23.35 1.40 31.04
N LEU A 821 -23.90 2.62 30.90
CA LEU A 821 -23.97 3.63 31.96
C LEU A 821 -25.42 4.09 32.17
N LEU A 822 -25.91 4.00 33.40
CA LEU A 822 -27.30 4.26 33.78
C LEU A 822 -27.56 5.73 34.11
N GLY A 823 -27.25 6.60 33.16
CA GLY A 823 -27.53 8.03 33.25
C GLY A 823 -26.39 8.87 33.83
N LEU A 824 -26.34 10.14 33.41
CA LEU A 824 -25.47 11.18 33.96
C LEU A 824 -26.30 12.47 34.15
N SER A 825 -26.15 13.14 35.29
CA SER A 825 -26.96 14.30 35.65
C SER A 825 -26.18 15.30 36.52
N HIS A 826 -26.38 16.60 36.27
CA HIS A 826 -26.02 17.66 37.20
C HIS A 826 -27.11 17.94 38.25
N GLY A 827 -28.36 17.61 37.94
CA GLY A 827 -29.48 17.65 38.89
C GLY A 827 -29.68 16.34 39.66
N PRO A 828 -30.76 16.23 40.44
CA PRO A 828 -31.11 14.99 41.14
C PRO A 828 -31.28 13.81 40.18
N LEU A 829 -30.50 12.75 40.40
CA LEU A 829 -30.59 11.48 39.69
C LEU A 829 -31.44 10.48 40.48
N LYS A 830 -32.51 9.95 39.88
CA LYS A 830 -33.31 8.86 40.45
C LYS A 830 -33.49 7.71 39.46
N ILE A 831 -32.93 6.56 39.79
CA ILE A 831 -33.01 5.33 39.00
C ILE A 831 -33.87 4.33 39.78
N ASN A 832 -34.91 3.78 39.16
CA ASN A 832 -35.78 2.75 39.72
C ASN A 832 -35.79 1.55 38.77
N ILE A 833 -35.41 0.36 39.25
CA ILE A 833 -35.38 -0.88 38.45
C ILE A 833 -36.16 -1.94 39.23
N LEU A 834 -37.39 -2.27 38.82
CA LEU A 834 -38.28 -3.14 39.60
C LEU A 834 -37.96 -4.63 39.46
N SER A 835 -37.33 -5.06 38.36
CA SER A 835 -36.85 -6.44 38.23
C SER A 835 -35.79 -6.62 37.14
N ILE A 836 -34.84 -7.51 37.42
CA ILE A 836 -33.90 -8.10 36.46
C ILE A 836 -34.00 -9.62 36.61
N ILE A 837 -34.18 -10.33 35.49
CA ILE A 837 -34.40 -11.78 35.46
C ILE A 837 -33.40 -12.41 34.47
N TYR A 838 -32.44 -13.15 35.02
CA TYR A 838 -31.55 -14.02 34.26
C TYR A 838 -32.07 -15.46 34.35
N GLN A 839 -32.12 -16.16 33.22
CA GLN A 839 -32.46 -17.59 33.17
C GLN A 839 -31.32 -18.33 32.46
N SER A 840 -30.45 -18.98 33.23
CA SER A 840 -29.34 -19.77 32.69
C SER A 840 -29.86 -21.05 32.05
N PRO A 841 -29.53 -21.35 30.78
CA PRO A 841 -29.62 -22.71 30.24
C PRO A 841 -28.52 -23.56 30.87
N ASP A 842 -28.88 -24.68 31.48
CA ASP A 842 -27.96 -25.48 32.29
C ASP A 842 -26.69 -25.92 31.54
N ARG A 843 -25.55 -25.78 32.22
CA ARG A 843 -24.20 -26.24 31.84
C ARG A 843 -23.52 -25.57 30.62
N LEU A 844 -23.00 -24.36 30.82
CA LEU A 844 -21.61 -24.04 30.48
C LEU A 844 -21.11 -22.83 31.29
N THR A 845 -19.84 -22.82 31.68
CA THR A 845 -19.27 -21.84 32.62
C THR A 845 -18.86 -20.54 31.93
N GLY A 846 -19.74 -19.53 31.94
CA GLY A 846 -19.41 -18.15 31.58
C GLY A 846 -19.23 -17.25 32.82
N ARG A 847 -18.17 -16.44 32.85
CA ARG A 847 -18.04 -15.38 33.89
C ARG A 847 -19.02 -14.25 33.62
N VAL A 848 -19.70 -13.79 34.67
CA VAL A 848 -20.46 -12.52 34.66
C VAL A 848 -19.60 -11.46 35.35
N GLU A 849 -18.79 -10.72 34.58
CA GLU A 849 -18.02 -9.57 35.07
C GLU A 849 -18.84 -8.28 34.96
N THR A 850 -19.91 -8.18 35.76
CA THR A 850 -20.76 -6.97 35.83
C THR A 850 -20.10 -5.86 36.64
N SER A 851 -19.20 -5.12 36.00
CA SER A 851 -18.59 -3.89 36.52
C SER A 851 -19.58 -2.72 36.52
N LEU A 852 -20.57 -2.73 37.44
CA LEU A 852 -21.58 -1.67 37.58
C LEU A 852 -20.98 -0.43 38.26
N LEU A 853 -20.27 0.39 37.49
CA LEU A 853 -19.46 1.49 38.01
C LEU A 853 -20.30 2.76 38.28
N LEU A 854 -20.93 2.80 39.45
CA LEU A 854 -21.68 3.96 39.96
C LEU A 854 -20.70 4.99 40.57
N LEU A 855 -20.43 6.07 39.85
CA LEU A 855 -19.63 7.20 40.36
C LEU A 855 -20.47 8.12 41.26
N PRO A 856 -20.11 8.32 42.54
CA PRO A 856 -20.84 9.23 43.42
C PRO A 856 -20.43 10.69 43.20
N LEU A 857 -21.38 11.51 42.76
CA LEU A 857 -21.38 12.95 43.03
C LEU A 857 -22.35 13.24 44.19
N PRO A 858 -22.11 14.28 45.01
CA PRO A 858 -22.69 14.38 46.35
C PRO A 858 -24.16 14.85 46.35
N MET A 859 -25.10 13.92 46.17
CA MET A 859 -26.49 14.06 46.61
C MET A 859 -27.14 12.70 46.89
N SER A 860 -28.21 12.68 47.68
CA SER A 860 -28.77 11.47 48.30
C SER A 860 -29.39 10.49 47.30
N MET A 861 -28.76 9.32 47.13
CA MET A 861 -29.32 8.21 46.36
C MET A 861 -30.10 7.26 47.27
N VAL A 862 -31.41 7.16 47.05
CA VAL A 862 -32.28 6.19 47.73
C VAL A 862 -32.52 5.00 46.81
N ILE A 863 -31.96 3.85 47.16
CA ILE A 863 -32.27 2.56 46.54
C ILE A 863 -33.44 1.95 47.34
N THR A 864 -34.47 1.49 46.64
CA THR A 864 -35.55 0.63 47.17
C THR A 864 -35.70 -0.57 46.25
N ASN A 865 -35.81 -1.76 46.84
CA ASN A 865 -35.89 -3.09 46.19
C ASN A 865 -36.60 -3.11 44.82
#